data_AF-A0A3E0PZV9-F1
#
_entry.id   AF-A0A3E0PZV9-F1
#
_cell.length_a   1.000
_cell.length_b   1.000
_cell.length_c   1.000
_cell.angle_alpha   90.00
_cell.angle_beta   90.00
_cell.angle_gamma   90.00
#
_symmetry.space_group_name_H-M   'P 1'
#
loop_
_entity.id
_entity.type
_entity.pdbx_description
1 polymer ?
#
loop_
_entity_poly.entity_id
_entity_poly.type
_entity_poly.pdbx_seq_one_letter_code
_entity_poly.pdbx_strand_id
1 'polypeptide(L)'
;MLQLVVERVSIHAGVIRGLTPRGSRSLSDCVRILACRSHPPASPRRESSMPRRQSALILCSALLLAGFTGLAVSQVSDTDPAGEYGEKWHILTVPGTWDEQTEGKLDNYDGIAWYRCLITIPGGWREKEVLVRIENVDDAYEAFFNGTPIGGSGAFPPDYQPGDPEPVELAVPEEAVKAGKNLLAIRIFDHDGRGGFKGAAPVVLSGDQGINLNGLWEFRTGDDEAWAEGPVAITNTGIFWRTMAKDAAIELAKVESTALEPAEAAATLVVPDDLEVVQVLSEPEVRQPLYMNWDERGRLWVMNYIQYPYPAGLTMVSKDEYWRAVYDRLPEAPPNHFPGADRITIHEDTDGDGLFDAHKSFVEGLSIATSFTKGRGGVWVLNPPYLLFYPDADNDDVPDGDPEVHLQGFGFEDTHSVANSLRWGPDGWLYACQGSTVSGNILRPGIDKPEQSVHSMGQLIWRYHPESRTYEIFAEGGGNSFGCEFDAKGRVYSGHNGGNTRGFHYVQGGYYQKGFSKHGPLSNPYSFGYFPYMQHHDVPRFTHNFIIYEGGALPERYSGKLFGVEPMQGQVVQAEIFPDTSTFATRDINRPILTDDKWFRPVDIKAGPDGAIYVADMYEPQISHREHFSGQIDKSNGRIYRLQAKGAEPHVVPDLGALSARELIEVLRHPNKWYRQRALVLFGDRKDGSVVEELKAHIREETGQFPLECLWALNLSGGFDEEFAAEALEHADEFVRMWTVRLLCDDHTVSDSIADQLASMAAGEPYAQVRSQLASSARRLPAEQGLPIVEELLARSEDLADVHIPLLLWWAIESKAGESREMVLELLSEPETWELPIVRQHILSRLMRRYAAAGSRQDLITCAKLLRLAPSKEHTDQLMKGFEEAFQGRSLATLPEELVKAIDESGSASLVLQVRQLKPEAVQEALSIAADGGGDAAQRLALLQIFGEVDLPESVDVLLGTISGDAGDELKMAALTSLMRYDQPRVAEAIVAAFPSLSADAQAAALTALSSRAAWSKALLQAIAGGRIAAESIPLDTVRLMTFHQDQDVAELIGELWPDVQGASNAQMQAELADATELLKTGSGDPYRGKQLYQKSCGKCHLLFGDGGRIGPDLTSYQRKDQSRLLVNIVNPSAEIREGFESYMVLTEDGRVLSGFLFDQDENVIVLRGVDGQNVTIPRETIEEMAPQKKSLMPEGLLKDLNEQQIRDLFAFLQASQPLNN
;
A
#
# COMPACT_ATOMS: atom_id res chain seq x y z
N MET A 1 20.14 7.12 -49.22
CA MET A 1 19.92 8.08 -50.33
C MET A 1 20.34 9.46 -49.80
N LEU A 2 21.23 10.19 -50.48
CA LEU A 2 21.83 11.54 -50.21
C LEU A 2 21.70 12.16 -48.78
N GLN A 3 22.72 12.51 -47.99
CA GLN A 3 24.10 13.05 -48.18
C GLN A 3 24.20 14.60 -48.33
N LEU A 4 25.21 15.19 -47.64
CA LEU A 4 25.85 16.55 -47.73
C LEU A 4 25.48 17.56 -46.60
N VAL A 5 26.36 18.17 -45.76
CA VAL A 5 27.72 18.83 -45.86
C VAL A 5 27.58 20.38 -45.97
N VAL A 6 28.15 21.27 -45.13
CA VAL A 6 29.54 21.88 -44.97
C VAL A 6 29.52 22.72 -43.65
N GLU A 7 30.42 22.71 -42.65
CA GLU A 7 31.81 23.22 -42.45
C GLU A 7 32.11 24.78 -42.35
N ARG A 8 32.73 25.19 -41.20
CA ARG A 8 33.91 26.10 -41.03
C ARG A 8 33.93 27.68 -41.10
N VAL A 9 34.37 28.29 -39.97
CA VAL A 9 35.65 29.07 -39.74
C VAL A 9 35.77 30.63 -39.70
N SER A 10 36.63 31.10 -38.76
CA SER A 10 37.42 32.38 -38.60
C SER A 10 36.80 33.58 -37.84
N ILE A 11 37.32 34.02 -36.67
CA ILE A 11 38.62 34.66 -36.27
C ILE A 11 38.65 36.20 -36.40
N HIS A 12 38.83 36.92 -35.28
CA HIS A 12 39.84 37.99 -35.08
C HIS A 12 40.04 38.40 -33.61
N ALA A 13 41.18 39.03 -33.28
CA ALA A 13 41.66 39.29 -31.91
C ALA A 13 42.18 40.72 -31.68
N GLY A 14 42.31 41.13 -30.40
CA GLY A 14 43.01 42.34 -29.94
C GLY A 14 42.81 42.56 -28.41
N VAL A 15 43.72 42.34 -27.45
CA VAL A 15 45.13 42.75 -27.22
C VAL A 15 45.25 44.10 -26.46
N ILE A 16 45.81 44.13 -25.21
CA ILE A 16 46.43 45.38 -24.67
C ILE A 16 46.57 45.72 -23.14
N ARG A 17 47.20 44.90 -22.25
CA ARG A 17 47.82 45.27 -20.91
C ARG A 17 46.93 45.89 -19.78
N GLY A 18 47.24 45.73 -18.49
CA GLY A 18 48.28 44.94 -17.82
C GLY A 18 48.58 45.36 -16.35
N LEU A 19 49.65 44.78 -15.79
CA LEU A 19 50.32 45.04 -14.48
C LEU A 19 49.80 44.34 -13.19
N THR A 20 50.77 43.78 -12.47
CA THR A 20 50.74 42.99 -11.22
C THR A 20 51.91 43.51 -10.32
N PRO A 21 52.29 42.89 -9.18
CA PRO A 21 51.54 42.58 -7.94
C PRO A 21 52.36 42.98 -6.66
N ARG A 22 52.16 42.24 -5.54
CA ARG A 22 52.91 42.15 -4.24
C ARG A 22 52.32 43.00 -3.11
N GLY A 23 52.30 42.57 -1.84
CA GLY A 23 52.73 41.34 -1.14
C GLY A 23 52.33 41.48 0.35
N SER A 24 52.59 40.63 1.34
CA SER A 24 53.22 39.31 1.49
C SER A 24 53.52 39.10 2.99
N ARG A 25 53.16 37.95 3.60
CA ARG A 25 53.81 37.32 4.80
C ARG A 25 53.74 38.06 6.17
N SER A 26 53.90 37.44 7.35
CA SER A 26 53.72 36.05 7.85
C SER A 26 54.13 35.93 9.34
N LEU A 27 53.60 34.92 10.06
CA LEU A 27 54.28 34.07 11.09
C LEU A 27 54.54 34.54 12.56
N SER A 28 53.93 33.76 13.48
CA SER A 28 54.52 32.93 14.58
C SER A 28 55.03 33.49 15.93
N ASP A 29 54.36 33.03 17.00
CA ASP A 29 54.83 32.22 18.17
C ASP A 29 55.97 32.66 19.13
N CYS A 30 55.71 32.54 20.45
CA CYS A 30 56.37 31.53 21.32
C CYS A 30 55.91 31.49 22.81
N VAL A 31 56.28 30.40 23.51
CA VAL A 31 55.73 29.85 24.79
C VAL A 31 56.66 29.98 26.04
N ARG A 32 56.11 29.96 27.28
CA ARG A 32 56.66 29.44 28.59
C ARG A 32 55.68 29.78 29.77
N ILE A 33 54.97 28.91 30.52
CA ILE A 33 55.19 27.71 31.40
C ILE A 33 55.73 27.98 32.84
N LEU A 34 55.01 27.44 33.86
CA LEU A 34 55.33 27.10 35.29
C LEU A 34 54.66 27.96 36.42
N ALA A 35 54.16 27.47 37.59
CA ALA A 35 53.62 26.15 38.03
C ALA A 35 53.04 26.17 39.50
N CYS A 36 52.20 25.16 39.83
CA CYS A 36 51.98 24.47 41.14
C CYS A 36 51.01 24.95 42.29
N ARG A 37 50.00 24.09 42.56
CA ARG A 37 49.52 23.50 43.87
C ARG A 37 48.81 24.41 44.92
N SER A 38 47.86 23.99 45.79
CA SER A 38 47.21 22.68 46.10
C SER A 38 45.89 22.81 46.95
N HIS A 39 45.05 21.77 46.95
CA HIS A 39 43.79 21.46 47.73
C HIS A 39 44.00 21.11 49.23
N PRO A 40 42.99 20.67 50.05
CA PRO A 40 41.52 20.94 50.20
C PRO A 40 41.19 21.26 51.70
N PRO A 41 40.20 20.69 52.49
CA PRO A 41 38.82 20.15 52.30
C PRO A 41 37.71 20.59 53.34
N ALA A 42 36.49 20.03 53.19
CA ALA A 42 35.55 19.51 54.24
C ALA A 42 34.19 20.22 54.56
N SER A 43 33.16 19.37 54.78
CA SER A 43 31.73 19.61 55.13
C SER A 43 31.46 19.25 56.64
N PRO A 44 30.23 19.14 57.27
CA PRO A 44 28.87 18.90 56.73
C PRO A 44 27.59 19.43 57.49
N ARG A 45 26.39 19.12 56.93
CA ARG A 45 25.06 18.76 57.57
C ARG A 45 24.08 19.78 58.24
N ARG A 46 22.84 19.78 57.68
CA ARG A 46 21.47 19.56 58.27
C ARG A 46 20.59 20.66 58.94
N GLU A 47 19.28 20.55 58.59
CA GLU A 47 18.03 20.72 59.39
C GLU A 47 17.26 22.07 59.52
N SER A 48 16.18 22.19 58.71
CA SER A 48 14.78 22.61 59.00
C SER A 48 14.41 23.68 60.05
N SER A 49 13.58 24.67 59.66
CA SER A 49 12.19 24.88 60.18
C SER A 49 11.48 26.18 59.71
N MET A 50 10.16 26.12 59.53
CA MET A 50 9.18 27.24 59.45
C MET A 50 8.74 27.67 60.90
N PRO A 51 8.00 28.79 61.21
CA PRO A 51 6.81 29.29 60.46
C PRO A 51 6.32 30.78 60.55
N ARG A 52 5.46 31.14 59.57
CA ARG A 52 4.16 31.92 59.60
C ARG A 52 3.96 33.34 60.24
N ARG A 53 3.41 34.23 59.37
CA ARG A 53 2.21 35.14 59.49
C ARG A 53 2.16 36.29 60.53
N GLN A 54 1.77 37.52 60.09
CA GLN A 54 0.37 38.02 60.12
C GLN A 54 0.13 39.44 59.52
N SER A 55 -1.00 39.54 58.80
CA SER A 55 -1.93 40.62 58.36
C SER A 55 -1.87 42.07 58.92
N ALA A 56 -2.22 43.09 58.08
CA ALA A 56 -3.59 43.70 58.02
C ALA A 56 -3.71 45.11 57.35
N LEU A 57 -4.41 45.19 56.20
CA LEU A 57 -5.61 46.02 55.84
C LEU A 57 -5.75 47.56 56.09
N ILE A 58 -6.34 48.24 55.08
CA ILE A 58 -7.44 49.27 55.10
C ILE A 58 -7.23 50.74 54.55
N LEU A 59 -7.89 50.98 53.39
CA LEU A 59 -8.69 52.14 52.87
C LEU A 59 -8.13 53.52 52.39
N CYS A 60 -8.40 53.76 51.09
CA CYS A 60 -9.23 54.83 50.47
C CYS A 60 -8.76 56.27 50.13
N SER A 61 -9.29 56.69 48.96
CA SER A 61 -9.76 58.04 48.55
C SER A 61 -8.86 59.01 47.76
N ALA A 62 -8.93 58.86 46.42
CA ALA A 62 -9.64 59.78 45.51
C ALA A 62 -9.05 61.15 45.02
N LEU A 63 -9.11 61.30 43.67
CA LEU A 63 -9.51 62.48 42.86
C LEU A 63 -8.49 63.54 42.34
N LEU A 64 -8.44 63.60 40.99
CA LEU A 64 -8.53 64.76 40.06
C LEU A 64 -7.29 65.48 39.46
N LEU A 65 -7.21 65.34 38.12
CA LEU A 65 -7.43 66.37 37.06
C LEU A 65 -6.29 66.74 36.08
N ALA A 66 -6.63 66.55 34.80
CA ALA A 66 -6.14 67.21 33.57
C ALA A 66 -4.66 67.03 33.14
N GLY A 67 -4.33 66.71 31.88
CA GLY A 67 -5.17 66.34 30.73
C GLY A 67 -4.65 66.95 29.41
N PHE A 68 -4.55 66.14 28.35
CA PHE A 68 -4.56 66.60 26.95
C PHE A 68 -5.07 65.49 26.02
N THR A 69 -6.05 65.85 25.19
CA THR A 69 -6.68 65.05 24.12
C THR A 69 -5.88 65.20 22.80
N GLY A 70 -5.99 64.35 21.79
CA GLY A 70 -6.81 63.14 21.57
C GLY A 70 -7.15 62.97 20.08
N LEU A 71 -7.44 61.75 19.62
CA LEU A 71 -8.15 61.31 18.38
C LEU A 71 -7.73 59.84 18.11
N ALA A 72 -8.43 58.83 18.60
CA ALA A 72 -9.74 58.32 18.15
C ALA A 72 -9.62 57.14 17.14
N VAL A 73 -9.66 55.93 17.69
CA VAL A 73 -10.26 54.75 17.03
C VAL A 73 -11.38 54.27 17.94
N SER A 74 -12.45 53.75 17.35
CA SER A 74 -13.71 53.39 18.02
C SER A 74 -13.55 52.30 19.07
N GLN A 75 -14.25 52.46 20.21
CA GLN A 75 -14.56 51.34 21.08
C GLN A 75 -15.39 50.31 20.31
N VAL A 76 -14.92 49.06 20.30
CA VAL A 76 -15.81 47.89 20.36
C VAL A 76 -15.94 47.56 21.85
N SER A 77 -17.13 47.12 22.25
CA SER A 77 -17.49 46.85 23.65
C SER A 77 -16.67 45.71 24.25
N ASP A 78 -16.36 45.80 25.55
CA ASP A 78 -16.22 44.62 26.39
C ASP A 78 -17.52 43.80 26.25
N THR A 79 -17.43 42.65 25.59
CA THR A 79 -18.48 41.64 25.62
C THR A 79 -18.33 40.85 26.91
N ASP A 80 -19.42 40.79 27.68
CA ASP A 80 -19.60 39.79 28.72
C ASP A 80 -19.24 38.40 28.13
N PRO A 81 -18.30 37.62 28.70
CA PRO A 81 -17.96 36.30 28.18
C PRO A 81 -19.15 35.33 28.19
N ALA A 82 -20.11 35.52 29.11
CA ALA A 82 -21.38 34.80 29.08
C ALA A 82 -22.23 35.14 27.83
N GLY A 83 -22.02 36.32 27.24
CA GLY A 83 -22.63 36.74 25.97
C GLY A 83 -22.06 36.01 24.76
N GLU A 84 -20.72 35.91 24.64
CA GLU A 84 -20.08 35.22 23.49
C GLU A 84 -20.50 33.75 23.42
N TYR A 85 -20.49 33.05 24.56
CA TYR A 85 -20.90 31.64 24.66
C TYR A 85 -22.40 31.41 24.82
N GLY A 86 -23.18 32.48 25.03
CA GLY A 86 -24.63 32.42 25.24
C GLY A 86 -25.47 32.75 23.99
N GLU A 87 -24.93 33.48 23.01
CA GLU A 87 -25.69 33.85 21.80
C GLU A 87 -26.03 32.66 20.87
N LYS A 88 -25.17 31.64 20.82
CA LYS A 88 -25.28 30.48 19.90
C LYS A 88 -24.65 29.23 20.51
N TRP A 89 -24.88 28.08 19.89
CA TRP A 89 -24.14 26.86 20.19
C TRP A 89 -22.71 26.93 19.66
N HIS A 90 -21.78 26.49 20.49
CA HIS A 90 -20.36 26.28 20.19
C HIS A 90 -20.03 24.78 20.32
N ILE A 91 -18.81 24.37 19.98
CA ILE A 91 -18.39 22.97 20.05
C ILE A 91 -17.25 22.84 21.06
N LEU A 92 -17.43 22.01 22.08
CA LEU A 92 -16.39 21.63 23.05
C LEU A 92 -16.21 20.11 23.05
N THR A 93 -15.03 19.64 23.44
CA THR A 93 -14.72 18.24 23.70
C THR A 93 -15.22 17.82 25.09
N VAL A 94 -15.71 16.59 25.19
CA VAL A 94 -16.06 15.90 26.43
C VAL A 94 -15.29 14.57 26.47
N PRO A 95 -14.50 14.30 27.53
CA PRO A 95 -14.28 15.14 28.70
C PRO A 95 -13.39 16.37 28.42
N GLY A 96 -13.34 17.31 29.36
CA GLY A 96 -12.60 18.56 29.27
C GLY A 96 -13.22 19.69 30.12
N THR A 97 -12.40 20.60 30.63
CA THR A 97 -12.87 21.78 31.39
C THR A 97 -13.24 22.96 30.46
N TRP A 98 -13.90 24.00 30.96
CA TRP A 98 -14.25 25.18 30.16
C TRP A 98 -13.05 26.09 29.92
N ASP A 99 -12.22 26.33 30.94
CA ASP A 99 -11.03 27.19 30.87
C ASP A 99 -10.06 26.75 29.75
N GLU A 100 -9.70 25.46 29.78
CA GLU A 100 -8.77 24.82 28.83
C GLU A 100 -9.27 24.92 27.38
N GLN A 101 -10.58 24.92 27.18
CA GLN A 101 -11.21 24.85 25.84
C GLN A 101 -11.74 26.20 25.33
N THR A 102 -11.70 27.26 26.15
CA THR A 102 -12.19 28.61 25.79
C THR A 102 -11.12 29.69 25.85
N GLU A 103 -9.83 29.30 25.86
CA GLU A 103 -8.68 30.22 25.99
C GLU A 103 -8.79 31.13 27.24
N GLY A 104 -9.32 30.57 28.33
CA GLY A 104 -9.56 31.25 29.59
C GLY A 104 -10.70 32.29 29.59
N LYS A 105 -11.54 32.33 28.55
CA LYS A 105 -12.69 33.24 28.50
C LYS A 105 -13.77 32.91 29.55
N LEU A 106 -13.84 31.66 30.01
CA LEU A 106 -14.79 31.21 31.03
C LEU A 106 -14.19 31.03 32.44
N ASP A 107 -12.93 31.40 32.68
CA ASP A 107 -12.16 31.26 33.96
C ASP A 107 -12.86 31.77 35.25
N ASN A 108 -13.98 32.49 35.13
CA ASN A 108 -14.75 33.05 36.25
C ASN A 108 -16.27 33.00 35.97
N TYR A 109 -16.75 32.04 35.17
CA TYR A 109 -18.16 31.92 34.78
C TYR A 109 -19.00 31.17 35.83
N ASP A 110 -19.33 31.85 36.93
CA ASP A 110 -20.33 31.37 37.90
C ASP A 110 -21.73 31.31 37.25
N GLY A 111 -22.16 30.15 36.76
CA GLY A 111 -23.39 30.06 35.99
C GLY A 111 -23.78 28.67 35.49
N ILE A 112 -24.84 28.64 34.69
CA ILE A 112 -25.37 27.41 34.08
C ILE A 112 -24.91 27.32 32.63
N ALA A 113 -24.50 26.14 32.20
CA ALA A 113 -24.25 25.84 30.81
C ALA A 113 -24.84 24.48 30.41
N TRP A 114 -25.05 24.30 29.11
CA TRP A 114 -25.64 23.11 28.53
C TRP A 114 -24.67 22.45 27.57
N TYR A 115 -24.49 21.14 27.76
CA TYR A 115 -23.88 20.23 26.81
C TYR A 115 -24.96 19.39 26.13
N ARG A 116 -24.81 19.07 24.84
CA ARG A 116 -25.65 18.07 24.17
C ARG A 116 -24.96 17.32 23.05
N CYS A 117 -25.32 16.05 22.88
CA CYS A 117 -24.88 15.19 21.78
C CYS A 117 -26.00 14.25 21.30
N LEU A 118 -25.80 13.65 20.14
CA LEU A 118 -26.67 12.62 19.58
C LEU A 118 -26.10 11.22 19.79
N ILE A 119 -26.96 10.27 20.15
CA ILE A 119 -26.61 8.88 20.42
C ILE A 119 -27.50 7.99 19.55
N THR A 120 -26.89 7.15 18.72
CA THR A 120 -27.60 6.18 17.88
C THR A 120 -27.71 4.87 18.62
N ILE A 121 -28.87 4.62 19.24
CA ILE A 121 -29.14 3.38 19.97
C ILE A 121 -29.51 2.26 18.97
N PRO A 122 -28.84 1.09 19.04
CA PRO A 122 -29.21 -0.07 18.23
C PRO A 122 -30.64 -0.54 18.52
N GLY A 123 -31.35 -1.05 17.50
CA GLY A 123 -32.73 -1.52 17.67
C GLY A 123 -32.91 -2.55 18.80
N GLY A 124 -31.93 -3.46 18.98
CA GLY A 124 -31.94 -4.48 20.04
C GLY A 124 -31.59 -4.00 21.46
N TRP A 125 -31.36 -2.70 21.65
CA TRP A 125 -31.24 -2.08 22.99
C TRP A 125 -32.57 -1.49 23.48
N ARG A 126 -33.55 -1.27 22.58
CA ARG A 126 -34.86 -0.69 22.93
C ARG A 126 -35.65 -1.55 23.94
N GLU A 127 -35.47 -2.87 23.87
CA GLU A 127 -36.14 -3.84 24.75
C GLU A 127 -35.24 -4.25 25.95
N LYS A 128 -34.19 -3.48 26.22
CA LYS A 128 -33.23 -3.72 27.30
C LYS A 128 -33.13 -2.50 28.21
N GLU A 129 -32.62 -2.72 29.42
CA GLU A 129 -32.18 -1.64 30.29
C GLU A 129 -31.07 -0.83 29.59
N VAL A 130 -31.22 0.49 29.62
CA VAL A 130 -30.23 1.45 29.11
C VAL A 130 -29.83 2.35 30.28
N LEU A 131 -28.53 2.40 30.58
CA LEU A 131 -27.96 3.25 31.62
C LEU A 131 -27.06 4.31 30.97
N VAL A 132 -27.09 5.55 31.46
CA VAL A 132 -26.07 6.56 31.15
C VAL A 132 -25.17 6.70 32.36
N ARG A 133 -23.94 6.22 32.25
CA ARG A 133 -22.88 6.40 33.25
C ARG A 133 -22.25 7.77 33.05
N ILE A 134 -22.22 8.60 34.09
CA ILE A 134 -21.60 9.93 34.11
C ILE A 134 -20.68 9.98 35.33
N GLU A 135 -19.50 10.59 35.21
CA GLU A 135 -18.45 10.58 36.23
C GLU A 135 -17.76 11.95 36.30
N ASN A 136 -17.47 12.44 37.51
CA ASN A 136 -16.63 13.60 37.77
C ASN A 136 -16.93 14.84 36.87
N VAL A 137 -18.20 15.25 36.84
CA VAL A 137 -18.64 16.55 36.30
C VAL A 137 -18.41 17.61 37.37
N ASP A 138 -18.00 18.82 36.98
CA ASP A 138 -17.81 19.90 37.95
C ASP A 138 -19.13 20.31 38.62
N ASP A 139 -19.04 20.63 39.90
CA ASP A 139 -20.15 21.04 40.76
C ASP A 139 -21.43 20.20 40.63
N ALA A 140 -22.47 20.68 39.96
CA ALA A 140 -23.77 20.02 39.91
C ALA A 140 -24.24 19.85 38.46
N TYR A 141 -24.88 18.72 38.16
CA TYR A 141 -25.45 18.47 36.83
C TYR A 141 -26.81 17.77 36.86
N GLU A 142 -27.62 18.06 35.84
CA GLU A 142 -28.86 17.37 35.51
C GLU A 142 -28.75 16.80 34.09
N ALA A 143 -29.02 15.51 33.92
CA ALA A 143 -28.97 14.83 32.63
C ALA A 143 -30.38 14.53 32.10
N PHE A 144 -30.54 14.71 30.79
CA PHE A 144 -31.80 14.59 30.06
C PHE A 144 -31.62 13.70 28.83
N PHE A 145 -32.53 12.76 28.63
CA PHE A 145 -32.56 11.85 27.49
C PHE A 145 -33.81 12.12 26.65
N ASN A 146 -33.63 12.63 25.43
CA ASN A 146 -34.72 13.07 24.55
C ASN A 146 -35.69 14.09 25.20
N GLY A 147 -35.19 14.94 26.11
CA GLY A 147 -35.99 15.88 26.91
C GLY A 147 -36.53 15.31 28.23
N THR A 148 -36.50 13.99 28.43
CA THR A 148 -36.89 13.35 29.69
C THR A 148 -35.73 13.44 30.70
N PRO A 149 -35.89 14.01 31.90
CA PRO A 149 -34.85 13.98 32.92
C PRO A 149 -34.57 12.54 33.38
N ILE A 150 -33.29 12.14 33.40
CA ILE A 150 -32.85 10.80 33.82
C ILE A 150 -32.11 10.79 35.17
N GLY A 151 -31.94 11.97 35.78
CA GLY A 151 -31.27 12.16 37.06
C GLY A 151 -30.04 13.07 36.93
N GLY A 152 -29.24 13.13 37.99
CA GLY A 152 -28.13 14.08 38.11
C GLY A 152 -27.32 13.84 39.37
N SER A 153 -26.33 14.71 39.60
CA SER A 153 -25.52 14.72 40.82
C SER A 153 -25.43 16.15 41.35
N GLY A 154 -25.55 16.32 42.67
CA GLY A 154 -25.63 17.64 43.31
C GLY A 154 -27.03 18.25 43.27
N ALA A 155 -27.09 19.57 43.48
CA ALA A 155 -28.32 20.36 43.41
C ALA A 155 -28.01 21.78 42.90
N PHE A 156 -28.97 22.37 42.17
CA PHE A 156 -28.86 23.71 41.59
C PHE A 156 -29.35 24.80 42.59
N PRO A 157 -29.00 26.09 42.39
CA PRO A 157 -29.49 27.18 43.21
C PRO A 157 -31.03 27.27 43.26
N PRO A 158 -31.64 27.70 44.39
CA PRO A 158 -31.01 28.31 45.56
C PRO A 158 -30.44 27.33 46.59
N ASP A 159 -30.77 26.03 46.49
CA ASP A 159 -30.39 25.00 47.46
C ASP A 159 -29.15 24.21 46.99
N TYR A 160 -28.15 24.93 46.47
CA TYR A 160 -26.99 24.32 45.81
C TYR A 160 -26.22 23.34 46.70
N GLN A 161 -25.82 22.22 46.11
CA GLN A 161 -24.93 21.22 46.68
C GLN A 161 -24.02 20.69 45.57
N PRO A 162 -22.70 20.57 45.79
CA PRO A 162 -21.83 19.88 44.84
C PRO A 162 -22.23 18.41 44.75
N GLY A 163 -22.06 17.86 43.55
CA GLY A 163 -22.28 16.46 43.23
C GLY A 163 -21.18 15.54 43.73
N ASP A 164 -21.49 14.26 43.73
CA ASP A 164 -20.53 13.20 43.96
C ASP A 164 -19.59 13.08 42.72
N PRO A 165 -18.26 13.13 42.88
CA PRO A 165 -17.33 12.86 41.79
C PRO A 165 -17.31 11.38 41.37
N GLU A 166 -17.80 10.47 42.21
CA GLU A 166 -17.90 9.04 41.87
C GLU A 166 -18.90 8.80 40.72
N PRO A 167 -18.68 7.77 39.89
CA PRO A 167 -19.52 7.49 38.73
C PRO A 167 -20.97 7.12 39.09
N VAL A 168 -21.91 7.86 38.54
CA VAL A 168 -23.36 7.65 38.67
C VAL A 168 -23.89 6.96 37.42
N GLU A 169 -24.53 5.79 37.58
CA GLU A 169 -25.25 5.11 36.49
C GLU A 169 -26.75 5.48 36.53
N LEU A 170 -27.18 6.33 35.59
CA LEU A 170 -28.54 6.84 35.48
C LEU A 170 -29.39 5.95 34.57
N ALA A 171 -30.47 5.37 35.10
CA ALA A 171 -31.38 4.55 34.32
C ALA A 171 -32.25 5.43 33.39
N VAL A 172 -32.23 5.12 32.09
CA VAL A 172 -33.08 5.79 31.10
C VAL A 172 -34.47 5.13 31.07
N PRO A 173 -35.58 5.88 31.25
CA PRO A 173 -36.92 5.33 31.12
C PRO A 173 -37.16 4.72 29.73
N GLU A 174 -37.84 3.56 29.66
CA GLU A 174 -38.08 2.81 28.42
C GLU A 174 -38.76 3.68 27.35
N GLU A 175 -39.69 4.55 27.78
CA GLU A 175 -40.39 5.51 26.93
C GLU A 175 -39.50 6.62 26.34
N ALA A 176 -38.36 6.90 26.96
CA ALA A 176 -37.38 7.87 26.46
C ALA A 176 -36.39 7.25 25.46
N VAL A 177 -36.25 5.92 25.43
CA VAL A 177 -35.33 5.20 24.53
C VAL A 177 -35.94 5.04 23.13
N LYS A 178 -35.38 5.75 22.14
CA LYS A 178 -35.75 5.61 20.73
C LYS A 178 -34.73 4.74 20.00
N ALA A 179 -35.19 3.86 19.10
CA ALA A 179 -34.28 3.22 18.16
C ALA A 179 -33.77 4.25 17.14
N GLY A 180 -32.47 4.24 16.83
CA GLY A 180 -31.84 5.29 16.03
C GLY A 180 -31.38 6.48 16.87
N LYS A 181 -31.50 7.71 16.36
CA LYS A 181 -30.96 8.92 17.00
C LYS A 181 -31.76 9.33 18.25
N ASN A 182 -31.04 9.57 19.33
CA ASN A 182 -31.50 10.12 20.61
C ASN A 182 -30.66 11.35 20.95
N LEU A 183 -31.21 12.29 21.71
CA LEU A 183 -30.47 13.41 22.27
C LEU A 183 -30.11 13.09 23.74
N LEU A 184 -28.84 13.21 24.11
CA LEU A 184 -28.43 13.35 25.51
C LEU A 184 -28.03 14.82 25.71
N ALA A 185 -28.68 15.48 26.65
CA ALA A 185 -28.32 16.81 27.10
C ALA A 185 -27.94 16.77 28.58
N ILE A 186 -26.93 17.54 28.97
CA ILE A 186 -26.46 17.65 30.35
C ILE A 186 -26.37 19.14 30.66
N ARG A 187 -27.21 19.59 31.59
CA ARG A 187 -27.20 20.93 32.19
C ARG A 187 -26.21 20.88 33.35
N ILE A 188 -25.26 21.80 33.40
CA ILE A 188 -24.23 21.89 34.45
C ILE A 188 -24.36 23.26 35.10
N PHE A 189 -24.28 23.32 36.43
CA PHE A 189 -24.12 24.54 37.20
C PHE A 189 -22.73 24.55 37.83
N ASP A 190 -21.95 25.58 37.51
CA ASP A 190 -20.60 25.84 38.02
C ASP A 190 -20.66 26.91 39.13
N HIS A 191 -19.95 26.67 40.23
CA HIS A 191 -19.97 27.46 41.45
C HIS A 191 -18.56 27.62 42.04
N ASP A 192 -17.76 28.44 41.36
CA ASP A 192 -16.31 28.51 41.49
C ASP A 192 -15.57 27.26 40.97
N GLY A 193 -14.70 27.46 39.97
CA GLY A 193 -14.04 26.32 39.35
C GLY A 193 -13.60 26.57 37.93
N ARG A 194 -13.57 25.48 37.15
CA ARG A 194 -13.15 25.45 35.74
C ARG A 194 -14.27 24.91 34.84
N GLY A 195 -15.41 24.52 35.42
CA GLY A 195 -16.54 23.87 34.76
C GLY A 195 -16.24 22.58 34.00
N GLY A 196 -17.31 22.01 33.44
CA GLY A 196 -17.24 20.91 32.48
C GLY A 196 -17.00 19.52 33.09
N PHE A 197 -16.31 18.65 32.33
CA PHE A 197 -16.14 17.24 32.65
C PHE A 197 -14.68 16.96 33.04
N LYS A 198 -14.42 16.72 34.33
CA LYS A 198 -13.07 16.55 34.90
C LYS A 198 -12.56 15.10 34.91
N GLY A 199 -13.38 14.12 34.54
CA GLY A 199 -13.02 12.70 34.53
C GLY A 199 -13.23 12.02 33.17
N ALA A 200 -13.98 10.93 33.16
CA ALA A 200 -14.30 10.20 31.92
C ALA A 200 -15.45 10.88 31.14
N ALA A 201 -15.50 10.64 29.83
CA ALA A 201 -16.72 10.91 29.07
C ALA A 201 -17.90 10.09 29.62
N PRO A 202 -19.14 10.57 29.47
CA PRO A 202 -20.31 9.74 29.67
C PRO A 202 -20.31 8.48 28.80
N VAL A 203 -20.90 7.38 29.28
CA VAL A 203 -21.00 6.10 28.57
C VAL A 203 -22.44 5.60 28.63
N VAL A 204 -23.03 5.24 27.48
CA VAL A 204 -24.33 4.54 27.48
C VAL A 204 -24.10 3.05 27.49
N LEU A 205 -24.70 2.35 28.45
CA LEU A 205 -24.55 0.91 28.68
C LEU A 205 -25.88 0.18 28.44
N SER A 206 -25.81 -1.03 27.88
CA SER A 206 -26.93 -1.96 27.84
C SER A 206 -26.44 -3.41 27.84
N GLY A 207 -26.68 -4.13 28.94
CA GLY A 207 -26.17 -5.48 29.14
C GLY A 207 -24.63 -5.54 29.20
N ASP A 208 -24.05 -6.38 28.34
CA ASP A 208 -22.60 -6.55 28.18
C ASP A 208 -21.98 -5.55 27.18
N GLN A 209 -22.77 -4.60 26.67
CA GLN A 209 -22.34 -3.64 25.65
C GLN A 209 -22.36 -2.20 26.16
N GLY A 210 -21.54 -1.34 25.55
CA GLY A 210 -21.50 0.10 25.79
C GLY A 210 -21.23 0.92 24.53
N ILE A 211 -21.59 2.21 24.57
CA ILE A 211 -21.25 3.26 23.62
C ILE A 211 -20.52 4.35 24.41
N ASN A 212 -19.23 4.54 24.13
CA ASN A 212 -18.44 5.64 24.66
C ASN A 212 -18.85 6.97 23.98
N LEU A 213 -19.04 8.04 24.76
CA LEU A 213 -19.41 9.38 24.27
C LEU A 213 -18.24 10.40 24.31
N ASN A 214 -17.00 9.92 24.38
CA ASN A 214 -15.79 10.72 24.24
C ASN A 214 -15.71 11.36 22.84
N GLY A 215 -15.67 12.69 22.78
CA GLY A 215 -15.53 13.46 21.56
C GLY A 215 -16.21 14.83 21.63
N LEU A 216 -16.55 15.40 20.48
CA LEU A 216 -17.13 16.73 20.34
C LEU A 216 -18.62 16.75 20.72
N TRP A 217 -19.03 17.68 21.58
CA TRP A 217 -20.42 17.95 21.95
C TRP A 217 -20.77 19.42 21.64
N GLU A 218 -22.05 19.73 21.47
CA GLU A 218 -22.48 21.14 21.42
C GLU A 218 -22.55 21.71 22.84
N PHE A 219 -22.06 22.93 23.01
CA PHE A 219 -21.96 23.66 24.27
C PHE A 219 -22.59 25.06 24.16
N ARG A 220 -23.23 25.53 25.24
CA ARG A 220 -23.78 26.90 25.32
C ARG A 220 -23.94 27.35 26.77
N THR A 221 -23.57 28.59 27.10
CA THR A 221 -23.84 29.18 28.42
C THR A 221 -25.27 29.77 28.49
N GLY A 222 -25.81 29.88 29.70
CA GLY A 222 -27.18 30.31 29.96
C GLY A 222 -28.12 29.16 30.34
N ASP A 223 -29.35 29.51 30.72
CA ASP A 223 -30.30 28.57 31.32
C ASP A 223 -31.68 28.62 30.63
N ASP A 224 -31.90 27.68 29.71
CA ASP A 224 -33.17 27.49 28.99
C ASP A 224 -33.41 25.99 28.79
N GLU A 225 -34.33 25.43 29.59
CA GLU A 225 -34.65 24.00 29.60
C GLU A 225 -35.20 23.49 28.25
N ALA A 226 -35.66 24.38 27.35
CA ALA A 226 -36.03 24.00 25.98
C ALA A 226 -34.84 23.46 25.18
N TRP A 227 -33.59 23.65 25.63
CA TRP A 227 -32.39 23.09 25.00
C TRP A 227 -32.22 21.59 25.24
N ALA A 228 -32.96 21.00 26.19
CA ALA A 228 -33.08 19.56 26.40
C ALA A 228 -34.01 18.87 25.39
N GLU A 229 -34.91 19.62 24.75
CA GLU A 229 -35.86 19.14 23.74
C GLU A 229 -35.28 19.30 22.31
N GLY A 230 -35.77 18.53 21.34
CA GLY A 230 -35.22 18.56 19.98
C GLY A 230 -36.23 18.41 18.85
N PRO A 231 -35.83 18.70 17.58
CA PRO A 231 -34.50 19.10 17.14
C PRO A 231 -34.46 20.46 16.43
N VAL A 232 -33.46 21.30 16.75
CA VAL A 232 -32.99 22.36 15.83
C VAL A 232 -31.52 22.10 15.54
N ALA A 233 -31.28 21.47 14.39
CA ALA A 233 -30.02 21.34 13.66
C ALA A 233 -28.73 21.24 14.51
N ILE A 234 -28.48 20.07 15.12
CA ILE A 234 -27.11 19.64 15.41
C ILE A 234 -26.46 19.30 14.07
N THR A 235 -25.57 20.17 13.58
CA THR A 235 -25.28 20.26 12.14
C THR A 235 -24.26 19.27 11.59
N ASN A 236 -23.39 18.67 12.43
CA ASN A 236 -22.64 17.42 12.14
C ASN A 236 -21.75 16.90 13.29
N THR A 237 -21.72 17.56 14.44
CA THR A 237 -20.84 17.25 15.58
C THR A 237 -21.53 16.40 16.66
N GLY A 238 -20.79 15.48 17.28
CA GLY A 238 -21.27 14.68 18.42
C GLY A 238 -22.34 13.64 18.10
N ILE A 239 -22.10 12.74 17.14
CA ILE A 239 -22.97 11.57 16.89
C ILE A 239 -22.24 10.29 17.29
N PHE A 240 -22.61 9.72 18.43
CA PHE A 240 -22.03 8.48 18.98
C PHE A 240 -22.91 7.28 18.63
N TRP A 241 -22.31 6.17 18.17
CA TRP A 241 -23.05 5.03 17.64
C TRP A 241 -22.33 3.68 17.74
N ARG A 242 -21.01 3.69 17.95
CA ARG A 242 -20.17 2.48 17.96
C ARG A 242 -20.40 1.70 19.26
N THR A 243 -21.06 0.55 19.16
CA THR A 243 -21.15 -0.40 20.27
C THR A 243 -19.86 -1.20 20.42
N MET A 244 -19.52 -1.51 21.67
CA MET A 244 -18.37 -2.33 22.05
C MET A 244 -18.67 -3.05 23.37
N ALA A 245 -17.77 -3.91 23.85
CA ALA A 245 -17.92 -4.55 25.16
C ALA A 245 -17.95 -3.48 26.28
N LYS A 246 -18.76 -3.70 27.33
CA LYS A 246 -18.95 -2.76 28.46
C LYS A 246 -17.62 -2.24 29.02
N ASP A 247 -16.70 -3.13 29.35
CA ASP A 247 -15.42 -2.75 29.95
C ASP A 247 -14.54 -1.94 28.99
N ALA A 248 -14.56 -2.27 27.69
CA ALA A 248 -13.85 -1.49 26.67
C ALA A 248 -14.47 -0.08 26.48
N ALA A 249 -15.79 0.05 26.58
CA ALA A 249 -16.46 1.35 26.53
C ALA A 249 -16.10 2.24 27.74
N ILE A 250 -15.96 1.63 28.92
CA ILE A 250 -15.57 2.32 30.16
C ILE A 250 -14.08 2.71 30.14
N GLU A 251 -13.18 1.83 29.69
CA GLU A 251 -11.76 2.16 29.59
C GLU A 251 -11.48 3.25 28.54
N LEU A 252 -12.12 3.18 27.35
CA LEU A 252 -11.97 4.22 26.31
C LEU A 252 -12.63 5.57 26.66
N ALA A 253 -13.48 5.61 27.69
CA ALA A 253 -14.10 6.85 28.16
C ALA A 253 -13.16 7.67 29.04
N LYS A 254 -12.12 7.05 29.61
CA LYS A 254 -11.07 7.76 30.37
C LYS A 254 -10.21 8.57 29.41
N VAL A 255 -9.77 9.74 29.88
CA VAL A 255 -8.88 10.66 29.15
C VAL A 255 -7.63 9.92 28.67
N GLU A 256 -7.39 9.94 27.35
CA GLU A 256 -6.06 9.65 26.79
C GLU A 256 -5.07 10.64 27.42
N SER A 257 -3.89 10.19 27.86
CA SER A 257 -2.93 11.06 28.56
C SER A 257 -2.73 12.35 27.78
N THR A 258 -2.78 13.51 28.43
CA THR A 258 -2.38 14.77 27.80
C THR A 258 -0.94 14.68 27.33
N ALA A 259 -0.61 15.30 26.20
CA ALA A 259 0.76 15.51 25.76
C ALA A 259 1.62 16.03 26.93
N LEU A 260 2.74 15.38 27.22
CA LEU A 260 3.71 15.88 28.19
C LEU A 260 4.52 17.01 27.56
N GLU A 261 4.92 18.00 28.36
CA GLU A 261 5.89 19.01 27.93
C GLU A 261 7.20 18.36 27.47
N PRO A 262 7.95 18.95 26.52
CA PRO A 262 9.13 18.30 25.92
C PRO A 262 10.13 17.75 26.95
N ALA A 263 10.48 18.55 27.95
CA ALA A 263 11.40 18.16 29.01
C ALA A 263 10.85 17.04 29.92
N GLU A 264 9.54 16.93 30.07
CA GLU A 264 8.88 15.87 30.85
C GLU A 264 8.86 14.56 30.05
N ALA A 265 8.48 14.60 28.77
CA ALA A 265 8.54 13.43 27.88
C ALA A 265 9.97 12.89 27.76
N ALA A 266 10.96 13.78 27.55
CA ALA A 266 12.38 13.39 27.50
C ALA A 266 12.83 12.67 28.79
N ALA A 267 12.30 13.05 29.96
CA ALA A 267 12.58 12.40 31.24
C ALA A 267 11.90 11.02 31.42
N THR A 268 10.91 10.66 30.58
CA THR A 268 10.32 9.31 30.57
C THR A 268 11.19 8.28 29.83
N LEU A 269 12.12 8.73 28.99
CA LEU A 269 12.93 7.87 28.14
C LEU A 269 13.99 7.10 28.96
N VAL A 270 13.86 5.78 29.00
CA VAL A 270 14.80 4.86 29.65
C VAL A 270 15.78 4.30 28.62
N VAL A 271 17.07 4.45 28.90
CA VAL A 271 18.19 4.00 28.05
C VAL A 271 19.21 3.18 28.87
N PRO A 272 20.05 2.35 28.22
CA PRO A 272 21.14 1.63 28.88
C PRO A 272 22.13 2.53 29.65
N ASP A 273 22.70 2.03 30.75
CA ASP A 273 23.58 2.78 31.68
C ASP A 273 24.83 3.44 31.05
N ASP A 274 25.29 2.95 29.90
CA ASP A 274 26.45 3.42 29.11
C ASP A 274 26.06 4.38 27.97
N LEU A 275 24.76 4.65 27.81
CA LEU A 275 24.20 5.63 26.89
C LEU A 275 23.52 6.77 27.66
N GLU A 276 23.24 7.85 26.97
CA GLU A 276 22.35 8.92 27.41
C GLU A 276 21.52 9.44 26.24
N VAL A 277 20.33 9.97 26.53
CA VAL A 277 19.43 10.57 25.54
C VAL A 277 19.26 12.05 25.83
N VAL A 278 19.39 12.87 24.79
CA VAL A 278 19.30 14.33 24.83
C VAL A 278 18.23 14.76 23.85
N GLN A 279 17.26 15.56 24.28
CA GLN A 279 16.36 16.23 23.35
C GLN A 279 17.13 17.39 22.68
N VAL A 280 17.25 17.35 21.36
CA VAL A 280 18.01 18.34 20.58
C VAL A 280 17.12 19.32 19.83
N LEU A 281 15.89 18.94 19.50
CA LEU A 281 14.85 19.81 18.91
C LEU A 281 13.47 19.42 19.44
N SER A 282 12.57 20.40 19.52
CA SER A 282 11.13 20.22 19.81
C SER A 282 10.31 21.29 19.09
N GLU A 283 8.99 21.25 19.24
CA GLU A 283 8.11 22.36 18.94
C GLU A 283 8.59 23.68 19.62
N PRO A 284 8.43 24.85 18.97
CA PRO A 284 7.82 25.08 17.65
C PRO A 284 8.77 24.88 16.45
N GLU A 285 10.06 24.64 16.69
CA GLU A 285 11.10 24.58 15.65
C GLU A 285 10.89 23.41 14.70
N VAL A 286 10.61 22.23 15.25
CA VAL A 286 10.18 21.05 14.50
C VAL A 286 8.79 20.61 14.95
N ARG A 287 7.94 20.20 14.00
CA ARG A 287 6.61 19.63 14.26
C ARG A 287 6.33 18.50 13.28
N GLN A 288 5.79 17.40 13.80
CA GLN A 288 5.61 16.13 13.08
C GLN A 288 6.81 15.77 12.19
N PRO A 289 8.04 15.64 12.74
CA PRO A 289 9.24 15.34 11.97
C PRO A 289 9.14 13.94 11.36
N LEU A 290 9.01 13.83 10.03
CA LEU A 290 8.86 12.56 9.33
C LEU A 290 10.18 11.99 8.83
N TYR A 291 11.13 12.84 8.46
CA TYR A 291 12.40 12.42 7.85
C TYR A 291 13.53 13.39 8.19
N MET A 292 14.70 12.84 8.52
CA MET A 292 15.91 13.60 8.84
C MET A 292 17.06 13.28 7.87
N ASN A 293 17.88 14.28 7.56
CA ASN A 293 19.12 14.10 6.80
C ASN A 293 20.18 15.13 7.20
N TRP A 294 21.43 14.94 6.75
CA TRP A 294 22.59 15.75 7.14
C TRP A 294 23.35 16.24 5.91
N ASP A 295 23.67 17.53 5.83
CA ASP A 295 24.44 18.12 4.72
C ASP A 295 25.96 18.05 4.89
N GLU A 296 26.74 18.51 3.91
CA GLU A 296 28.22 18.51 3.95
C GLU A 296 28.86 19.32 5.08
N ARG A 297 28.09 20.19 5.75
CA ARG A 297 28.53 21.05 6.87
C ARG A 297 28.19 20.44 8.24
N GLY A 298 27.53 19.29 8.26
CA GLY A 298 27.11 18.63 9.50
C GLY A 298 25.81 19.18 10.10
N ARG A 299 25.03 19.96 9.35
CA ARG A 299 23.77 20.54 9.84
C ARG A 299 22.62 19.55 9.68
N LEU A 300 21.68 19.56 10.61
CA LEU A 300 20.52 18.68 10.61
C LEU A 300 19.39 19.31 9.80
N TRP A 301 18.91 18.60 8.77
CA TRP A 301 17.75 18.99 7.98
C TRP A 301 16.56 18.11 8.35
N VAL A 302 15.35 18.68 8.43
CA VAL A 302 14.14 18.01 8.91
C VAL A 302 12.94 18.28 7.99
N MET A 303 12.22 17.22 7.60
CA MET A 303 10.91 17.32 6.95
C MET A 303 9.81 17.41 8.02
N ASN A 304 9.11 18.54 8.07
CA ASN A 304 7.98 18.78 8.96
C ASN A 304 6.68 18.42 8.21
N TYR A 305 6.00 17.35 8.62
CA TYR A 305 4.93 16.70 7.83
C TYR A 305 3.51 17.18 8.18
N ILE A 306 3.39 18.49 8.43
CA ILE A 306 2.22 19.17 9.00
C ILE A 306 0.97 19.06 8.10
N GLN A 307 1.11 18.80 6.79
CA GLN A 307 -0.01 18.67 5.87
C GLN A 307 -0.84 17.38 6.09
N TYR A 308 -0.23 16.32 6.61
CA TYR A 308 -0.85 15.00 6.82
C TYR A 308 -2.23 15.08 7.53
N PRO A 309 -3.24 14.25 7.17
CA PRO A 309 -3.19 13.11 6.26
C PRO A 309 -3.70 13.38 4.83
N TYR A 310 -4.13 14.60 4.51
CA TYR A 310 -4.79 14.92 3.24
C TYR A 310 -3.91 15.82 2.36
N PRO A 311 -3.72 15.51 1.06
CA PRO A 311 -3.01 16.40 0.14
C PRO A 311 -3.69 17.77 0.03
N ALA A 312 -2.89 18.83 -0.04
CA ALA A 312 -3.39 20.20 -0.08
C ALA A 312 -4.18 20.48 -1.37
N GLY A 313 -5.31 21.21 -1.24
CA GLY A 313 -6.14 21.63 -2.37
C GLY A 313 -6.93 20.53 -3.10
N LEU A 314 -6.79 19.26 -2.71
CA LEU A 314 -7.54 18.13 -3.27
C LEU A 314 -8.74 17.75 -2.40
N THR A 315 -9.80 17.26 -3.04
CA THR A 315 -10.94 16.65 -2.35
C THR A 315 -10.89 15.15 -2.56
N MET A 316 -10.85 14.37 -1.47
CA MET A 316 -11.07 12.92 -1.55
C MET A 316 -12.51 12.68 -2.00
N VAL A 317 -12.66 12.24 -3.25
CA VAL A 317 -13.97 11.91 -3.83
C VAL A 317 -14.41 10.55 -3.34
N SER A 318 -13.49 9.61 -3.17
CA SER A 318 -13.80 8.26 -2.72
C SER A 318 -12.65 7.45 -2.17
N LYS A 319 -12.95 6.20 -1.78
CA LYS A 319 -12.00 5.11 -1.66
C LYS A 319 -12.40 3.94 -2.56
N ASP A 320 -11.48 3.03 -2.87
CA ASP A 320 -11.76 1.76 -3.54
C ASP A 320 -11.93 0.59 -2.55
N GLU A 321 -12.05 -0.65 -3.07
CA GLU A 321 -12.19 -1.87 -2.27
C GLU A 321 -10.99 -2.12 -1.32
N TYR A 322 -9.81 -1.58 -1.64
CA TYR A 322 -8.57 -1.71 -0.89
C TYR A 322 -8.27 -0.51 0.01
N TRP A 323 -9.25 0.39 0.18
CA TRP A 323 -9.18 1.64 0.93
C TRP A 323 -8.24 2.73 0.35
N ARG A 324 -7.87 2.62 -0.93
CA ARG A 324 -7.09 3.65 -1.66
C ARG A 324 -7.96 4.85 -1.96
N ALA A 325 -7.53 6.04 -1.56
CA ALA A 325 -8.22 7.30 -1.83
C ALA A 325 -8.15 7.68 -3.30
N VAL A 326 -9.30 8.11 -3.84
CA VAL A 326 -9.42 8.71 -5.17
C VAL A 326 -9.74 10.19 -4.98
N TYR A 327 -8.89 11.04 -5.53
CA TYR A 327 -9.02 12.50 -5.46
C TYR A 327 -9.69 13.05 -6.73
N ASP A 328 -10.21 14.27 -6.65
CA ASP A 328 -10.97 14.91 -7.73
C ASP A 328 -10.12 15.26 -8.96
N ARG A 329 -8.81 15.42 -8.75
CA ARG A 329 -7.80 15.69 -9.78
C ARG A 329 -6.41 15.27 -9.29
N LEU A 330 -5.45 15.22 -10.20
CA LEU A 330 -4.03 15.24 -9.83
C LEU A 330 -3.67 16.65 -9.33
N PRO A 331 -2.84 16.80 -8.28
CA PRO A 331 -2.29 18.10 -7.92
C PRO A 331 -1.31 18.55 -9.01
N GLU A 332 -1.29 19.84 -9.33
CA GLU A 332 -0.23 20.38 -10.20
C GLU A 332 1.11 20.38 -9.45
N ALA A 333 2.23 20.35 -10.18
CA ALA A 333 3.55 20.51 -9.58
C ALA A 333 3.80 21.99 -9.21
N PRO A 334 4.66 22.27 -8.22
CA PRO A 334 5.11 23.63 -7.96
C PRO A 334 5.73 24.28 -9.21
N PRO A 335 5.56 25.60 -9.41
CA PRO A 335 4.96 26.58 -8.49
C PRO A 335 3.42 26.71 -8.62
N ASN A 336 2.76 25.91 -9.46
CA ASN A 336 1.33 26.05 -9.76
C ASN A 336 0.42 25.23 -8.83
N HIS A 337 1.01 24.51 -7.86
CA HIS A 337 0.28 23.69 -6.89
C HIS A 337 -0.55 24.53 -5.93
N PHE A 338 -1.47 23.90 -5.21
CA PHE A 338 -2.08 24.50 -4.04
C PHE A 338 -1.08 24.40 -2.87
N PRO A 339 -0.66 25.50 -2.23
CA PRO A 339 0.31 25.44 -1.13
C PRO A 339 -0.20 24.61 0.04
N GLY A 340 0.59 23.63 0.47
CA GLY A 340 0.33 22.87 1.69
C GLY A 340 1.08 23.41 2.91
N ALA A 341 1.05 22.66 4.00
CA ALA A 341 1.69 23.02 5.27
C ALA A 341 3.07 22.40 5.50
N ASP A 342 3.55 21.51 4.62
CA ASP A 342 4.85 20.86 4.82
C ASP A 342 6.01 21.82 4.53
N ARG A 343 7.11 21.66 5.27
CA ARG A 343 8.33 22.46 5.12
C ARG A 343 9.60 21.67 5.42
N ILE A 344 10.69 22.06 4.78
CA ILE A 344 12.05 21.57 5.06
C ILE A 344 12.78 22.65 5.88
N THR A 345 13.21 22.30 7.09
CA THR A 345 13.98 23.18 7.97
C THR A 345 15.43 22.70 8.13
N ILE A 346 16.33 23.63 8.42
CA ILE A 346 17.76 23.45 8.64
C ILE A 346 18.09 23.92 10.05
N HIS A 347 18.86 23.10 10.77
CA HIS A 347 19.24 23.31 12.17
C HIS A 347 20.76 23.17 12.31
N GLU A 348 21.39 24.17 12.93
CA GLU A 348 22.85 24.32 13.02
C GLU A 348 23.26 24.61 14.47
N ASP A 349 24.32 23.94 14.90
CA ASP A 349 25.04 24.15 16.17
C ASP A 349 26.20 25.10 15.86
N THR A 350 26.08 26.36 16.24
CA THR A 350 26.99 27.43 15.80
C THR A 350 28.16 27.68 16.76
N ASP A 351 28.09 27.17 18.00
CA ASP A 351 29.16 27.31 18.99
C ASP A 351 29.86 25.98 19.38
N GLY A 352 29.29 24.85 18.96
CA GLY A 352 29.84 23.51 19.12
C GLY A 352 29.52 22.86 20.46
N ASP A 353 28.48 23.29 21.17
CA ASP A 353 28.05 22.70 22.45
C ASP A 353 27.24 21.38 22.28
N GLY A 354 26.82 21.08 21.06
CA GLY A 354 26.04 19.90 20.70
C GLY A 354 24.52 20.13 20.69
N LEU A 355 24.02 21.35 20.89
CA LEU A 355 22.63 21.74 20.71
C LEU A 355 22.48 22.61 19.46
N PHE A 356 21.30 22.60 18.83
CA PHE A 356 21.05 23.47 17.69
C PHE A 356 20.49 24.81 18.16
N ASP A 357 21.17 25.91 17.83
CA ASP A 357 20.80 27.28 18.20
C ASP A 357 20.38 28.15 17.01
N ALA A 358 20.72 27.73 15.77
CA ALA A 358 20.35 28.42 14.54
C ALA A 358 19.37 27.59 13.70
N HIS A 359 18.29 28.23 13.26
CA HIS A 359 17.14 27.59 12.62
C HIS A 359 16.71 28.40 11.38
N LYS A 360 16.50 27.76 10.23
CA LYS A 360 15.92 28.38 9.02
C LYS A 360 15.08 27.43 8.18
N SER A 361 14.10 27.94 7.43
CA SER A 361 13.38 27.18 6.40
C SER A 361 14.14 27.23 5.08
N PHE A 362 14.30 26.09 4.40
CA PHE A 362 14.80 26.01 3.01
C PHE A 362 13.66 26.19 2.00
N VAL A 363 12.57 25.45 2.20
CA VAL A 363 11.36 25.53 1.36
C VAL A 363 10.12 25.24 2.20
N GLU A 364 9.04 25.95 1.89
CA GLU A 364 7.73 25.85 2.54
C GLU A 364 6.62 25.69 1.49
N GLY A 365 5.39 25.41 1.94
CA GLY A 365 4.25 25.28 1.03
C GLY A 365 4.15 23.90 0.36
N LEU A 366 4.93 22.92 0.79
CA LEU A 366 4.92 21.56 0.26
C LEU A 366 3.67 20.79 0.73
N SER A 367 3.37 19.67 0.08
CA SER A 367 2.16 18.87 0.39
C SER A 367 2.39 17.38 0.20
N ILE A 368 2.31 16.63 1.30
CA ILE A 368 2.60 15.20 1.39
C ILE A 368 4.08 14.95 0.98
N ALA A 369 4.98 15.85 1.39
CA ALA A 369 6.41 15.72 1.13
C ALA A 369 7.06 14.78 2.15
N THR A 370 7.77 13.77 1.68
CA THR A 370 8.16 12.63 2.54
C THR A 370 9.64 12.58 2.88
N SER A 371 10.50 13.07 1.99
CA SER A 371 11.96 12.95 2.14
C SER A 371 12.69 13.84 1.14
N PHE A 372 13.98 14.08 1.40
CA PHE A 372 14.82 14.95 0.57
C PHE A 372 16.31 14.61 0.73
N THR A 373 17.13 15.01 -0.23
CA THR A 373 18.60 14.90 -0.14
C THR A 373 19.31 15.99 -0.94
N LYS A 374 20.37 16.57 -0.37
CA LYS A 374 21.23 17.57 -1.02
C LYS A 374 22.30 16.90 -1.89
N GLY A 375 22.56 17.46 -3.07
CA GLY A 375 23.60 17.04 -4.01
C GLY A 375 23.32 17.50 -5.44
N ARG A 376 24.35 17.55 -6.28
CA ARG A 376 24.35 18.04 -7.67
C ARG A 376 23.94 19.53 -7.80
N GLY A 377 24.33 20.36 -6.84
CA GLY A 377 24.06 21.81 -6.85
C GLY A 377 22.62 22.19 -6.51
N GLY A 378 21.98 21.41 -5.63
CA GLY A 378 20.61 21.65 -5.20
C GLY A 378 20.08 20.60 -4.22
N VAL A 379 18.77 20.64 -3.97
CA VAL A 379 18.06 19.75 -3.07
C VAL A 379 16.97 18.98 -3.84
N TRP A 380 17.09 17.66 -3.82
CA TRP A 380 16.09 16.75 -4.35
C TRP A 380 15.00 16.52 -3.31
N VAL A 381 13.73 16.70 -3.68
CA VAL A 381 12.58 16.59 -2.77
C VAL A 381 11.56 15.62 -3.35
N LEU A 382 11.20 14.61 -2.56
CA LEU A 382 10.13 13.67 -2.89
C LEU A 382 8.81 14.22 -2.34
N ASN A 383 8.01 14.80 -3.24
CA ASN A 383 6.67 15.33 -2.97
C ASN A 383 5.68 14.61 -3.89
N PRO A 384 5.28 13.35 -3.57
CA PRO A 384 4.31 12.57 -4.35
C PRO A 384 3.10 13.40 -4.83
N PRO A 385 2.76 13.37 -6.13
CA PRO A 385 3.18 12.40 -7.14
C PRO A 385 4.54 12.70 -7.84
N TYR A 386 5.34 13.63 -7.35
CA TYR A 386 6.54 14.17 -8.03
C TYR A 386 7.87 13.89 -7.30
N LEU A 387 8.94 13.72 -8.10
CA LEU A 387 10.32 13.98 -7.67
C LEU A 387 10.73 15.36 -8.21
N LEU A 388 11.03 16.28 -7.30
CA LEU A 388 11.40 17.66 -7.57
C LEU A 388 12.90 17.86 -7.32
N PHE A 389 13.51 18.80 -8.04
CA PHE A 389 14.85 19.33 -7.77
C PHE A 389 14.78 20.85 -7.63
N TYR A 390 15.19 21.37 -6.47
CA TYR A 390 15.35 22.81 -6.23
C TYR A 390 16.83 23.16 -6.41
N PRO A 391 17.21 23.97 -7.42
CA PRO A 391 18.59 24.41 -7.58
C PRO A 391 19.01 25.34 -6.44
N ASP A 392 20.26 25.19 -5.99
CA ASP A 392 20.94 25.97 -4.95
C ASP A 392 22.43 25.99 -5.34
N ALA A 393 22.73 26.72 -6.41
CA ALA A 393 24.00 26.65 -7.13
C ALA A 393 25.09 27.53 -6.51
N ASP A 394 24.72 28.58 -5.78
CA ASP A 394 25.66 29.38 -4.97
C ASP A 394 25.80 28.88 -3.51
N ASN A 395 24.97 27.91 -3.11
CA ASN A 395 25.03 27.17 -1.86
C ASN A 395 24.70 28.05 -0.62
N ASP A 396 23.85 29.06 -0.76
CA ASP A 396 23.40 29.94 0.35
C ASP A 396 22.25 29.33 1.19
N ASP A 397 21.75 28.18 0.76
CA ASP A 397 20.60 27.44 1.27
C ASP A 397 19.24 28.17 1.06
N VAL A 398 19.10 28.90 -0.05
CA VAL A 398 17.83 29.40 -0.60
C VAL A 398 17.69 28.87 -2.04
N PRO A 399 16.52 28.37 -2.45
CA PRO A 399 16.32 27.96 -3.85
C PRO A 399 16.53 29.12 -4.85
N ASP A 400 17.38 28.89 -5.87
CA ASP A 400 17.63 29.83 -6.98
C ASP A 400 16.35 30.18 -7.78
N GLY A 401 15.33 29.32 -7.70
CA GLY A 401 14.06 29.48 -8.41
C GLY A 401 13.08 28.33 -8.19
N ASP A 402 12.09 28.24 -9.09
CA ASP A 402 11.09 27.17 -9.11
C ASP A 402 11.73 25.79 -9.37
N PRO A 403 11.17 24.70 -8.82
CA PRO A 403 11.77 23.38 -8.93
C PRO A 403 11.58 22.74 -10.32
N GLU A 404 12.57 21.92 -10.71
CA GLU A 404 12.50 21.06 -11.89
C GLU A 404 11.80 19.73 -11.54
N VAL A 405 10.83 19.30 -12.36
CA VAL A 405 10.15 18.01 -12.18
C VAL A 405 10.90 16.90 -12.93
N HIS A 406 11.61 16.05 -12.18
CA HIS A 406 12.42 14.97 -12.77
C HIS A 406 11.63 13.69 -13.03
N LEU A 407 10.70 13.34 -12.13
CA LEU A 407 9.77 12.22 -12.25
C LEU A 407 8.37 12.67 -11.82
N GLN A 408 7.35 12.08 -12.43
CA GLN A 408 5.95 12.24 -12.05
C GLN A 408 5.22 10.89 -12.07
N GLY A 409 4.11 10.79 -11.33
CA GLY A 409 3.22 9.62 -11.36
C GLY A 409 3.41 8.64 -10.21
N PHE A 410 4.12 9.02 -9.14
CA PHE A 410 4.07 8.26 -7.88
C PHE A 410 2.66 8.30 -7.28
N GLY A 411 2.18 7.17 -6.76
CA GLY A 411 0.89 7.11 -6.10
C GLY A 411 0.84 7.91 -4.81
N PHE A 412 -0.33 8.47 -4.54
CA PHE A 412 -0.69 9.24 -3.34
C PHE A 412 -2.07 8.83 -2.78
N GLU A 413 -2.57 7.66 -3.19
CA GLU A 413 -3.85 7.11 -2.79
C GLU A 413 -3.89 6.67 -1.31
N ASP A 414 -2.71 6.43 -0.73
CA ASP A 414 -2.51 6.16 0.69
C ASP A 414 -1.31 6.98 1.18
N THR A 415 -1.58 8.17 1.74
CA THR A 415 -0.60 9.16 2.20
C THR A 415 0.33 8.68 3.33
N HIS A 416 0.06 7.49 3.89
CA HIS A 416 0.95 6.80 4.84
C HIS A 416 1.90 5.79 4.15
N SER A 417 1.60 5.35 2.92
CA SER A 417 2.38 4.35 2.17
C SER A 417 2.95 4.86 0.85
N VAL A 418 3.09 6.18 0.68
CA VAL A 418 3.64 6.82 -0.53
C VAL A 418 5.14 6.59 -0.70
N ALA A 419 5.68 7.01 -1.85
CA ALA A 419 7.12 7.01 -2.10
C ALA A 419 7.87 7.85 -1.05
N ASN A 420 8.91 7.29 -0.43
CA ASN A 420 9.61 7.87 0.72
C ASN A 420 11.09 7.44 0.80
N SER A 421 11.81 7.98 1.79
CA SER A 421 13.20 7.63 2.12
C SER A 421 14.25 7.92 1.03
N LEU A 422 14.12 9.06 0.33
CA LEU A 422 15.05 9.49 -0.71
C LEU A 422 16.48 9.71 -0.20
N ARG A 423 17.47 9.04 -0.80
CA ARG A 423 18.90 9.19 -0.49
C ARG A 423 19.79 8.90 -1.69
N TRP A 424 21.08 9.21 -1.57
CA TRP A 424 22.10 8.74 -2.52
C TRP A 424 22.52 7.30 -2.24
N GLY A 425 22.64 6.49 -3.29
CA GLY A 425 23.43 5.27 -3.30
C GLY A 425 24.91 5.56 -3.55
N PRO A 426 25.83 4.64 -3.22
CA PRO A 426 27.26 4.86 -3.39
C PRO A 426 27.71 4.89 -4.87
N ASP A 427 26.87 4.39 -5.78
CA ASP A 427 27.03 4.51 -7.24
C ASP A 427 26.70 5.91 -7.80
N GLY A 428 26.06 6.77 -7.01
CA GLY A 428 25.61 8.10 -7.44
C GLY A 428 24.18 8.16 -7.98
N TRP A 429 23.43 7.06 -7.92
CA TRP A 429 21.99 7.09 -8.18
C TRP A 429 21.24 7.58 -6.93
N LEU A 430 20.09 8.23 -7.14
CA LEU A 430 19.11 8.42 -6.08
C LEU A 430 18.33 7.12 -5.87
N TYR A 431 18.10 6.75 -4.62
CA TYR A 431 17.32 5.58 -4.21
C TYR A 431 16.20 6.00 -3.26
N ALA A 432 15.05 5.33 -3.37
CA ALA A 432 13.92 5.46 -2.46
C ALA A 432 13.04 4.20 -2.51
N CYS A 433 12.09 4.09 -1.58
CA CYS A 433 11.11 3.00 -1.56
C CYS A 433 9.70 3.51 -1.85
N GLN A 434 8.81 2.57 -2.21
CA GLN A 434 7.37 2.77 -2.35
C GLN A 434 6.64 1.80 -1.40
N GLY A 435 5.59 2.26 -0.73
CA GLY A 435 4.83 1.47 0.23
C GLY A 435 3.73 0.60 -0.41
N SER A 436 2.88 0.01 0.44
CA SER A 436 1.99 -1.10 0.05
C SER A 436 0.70 -0.75 -0.67
N THR A 437 0.09 0.40 -0.35
CA THR A 437 -1.29 0.70 -0.78
C THR A 437 -1.35 1.80 -1.84
N VAL A 438 -0.30 1.91 -2.66
CA VAL A 438 -0.20 2.89 -3.75
C VAL A 438 0.12 2.21 -5.08
N SER A 439 -0.22 2.86 -6.19
CA SER A 439 0.26 2.49 -7.52
C SER A 439 1.41 3.40 -7.95
N GLY A 440 2.08 3.06 -9.05
CA GLY A 440 3.01 3.95 -9.74
C GLY A 440 2.75 3.91 -11.25
N ASN A 441 2.80 5.08 -11.90
CA ASN A 441 2.78 5.21 -13.35
C ASN A 441 3.88 6.20 -13.74
N ILE A 442 5.13 5.80 -13.51
CA ILE A 442 6.27 6.73 -13.47
C ILE A 442 6.64 7.18 -14.89
N LEU A 443 6.71 8.50 -15.06
CA LEU A 443 7.09 9.18 -16.30
C LEU A 443 8.21 10.18 -16.02
N ARG A 444 9.13 10.32 -16.96
CA ARG A 444 10.14 11.39 -17.00
C ARG A 444 9.61 12.57 -17.83
N PRO A 445 9.28 13.72 -17.22
CA PRO A 445 8.71 14.85 -17.95
C PRO A 445 9.62 15.33 -19.08
N GLY A 446 9.03 15.54 -20.25
CA GLY A 446 9.72 15.95 -21.48
C GLY A 446 10.48 14.83 -22.21
N ILE A 447 10.52 13.61 -21.68
CA ILE A 447 11.19 12.45 -22.30
C ILE A 447 10.17 11.37 -22.66
N ASP A 448 9.40 10.90 -21.67
CA ASP A 448 8.46 9.80 -21.85
C ASP A 448 7.07 10.30 -22.28
N LYS A 449 6.43 9.54 -23.16
CA LYS A 449 4.99 9.67 -23.42
C LYS A 449 4.17 8.84 -22.42
N PRO A 450 2.88 9.15 -22.18
CA PRO A 450 2.05 8.43 -21.21
C PRO A 450 2.03 6.90 -21.39
N GLU A 451 2.02 6.42 -22.63
CA GLU A 451 2.05 4.99 -22.97
C GLU A 451 3.39 4.29 -22.65
N GLN A 452 4.42 5.05 -22.27
CA GLN A 452 5.74 4.56 -21.87
C GLN A 452 5.95 4.60 -20.35
N SER A 453 4.90 4.90 -19.58
CA SER A 453 4.99 4.95 -18.11
C SER A 453 5.40 3.61 -17.52
N VAL A 454 6.33 3.63 -16.55
CA VAL A 454 6.71 2.44 -15.80
C VAL A 454 5.65 2.19 -14.73
N HIS A 455 4.78 1.21 -15.00
CA HIS A 455 3.71 0.82 -14.10
C HIS A 455 4.21 -0.02 -12.92
N SER A 456 3.66 0.20 -11.73
CA SER A 456 3.88 -0.62 -10.55
C SER A 456 2.65 -0.67 -9.63
N MET A 457 2.54 -1.75 -8.85
CA MET A 457 1.53 -1.90 -7.80
C MET A 457 2.16 -2.34 -6.48
N GLY A 458 1.94 -1.55 -5.44
CA GLY A 458 2.48 -1.81 -4.11
C GLY A 458 4.00 -1.61 -4.04
N GLN A 459 4.65 -2.49 -3.29
CA GLN A 459 5.97 -2.21 -2.72
C GLN A 459 7.10 -2.40 -3.72
N LEU A 460 8.13 -1.56 -3.62
CA LEU A 460 9.37 -1.68 -4.38
C LEU A 460 10.48 -0.80 -3.81
N ILE A 461 11.71 -1.07 -4.23
CA ILE A 461 12.82 -0.12 -4.21
C ILE A 461 13.00 0.38 -5.64
N TRP A 462 13.07 1.70 -5.82
CA TRP A 462 13.37 2.33 -7.10
C TRP A 462 14.66 3.14 -7.03
N ARG A 463 15.28 3.37 -8.20
CA ARG A 463 16.42 4.28 -8.34
C ARG A 463 16.30 5.19 -9.55
N TYR A 464 16.94 6.35 -9.48
CA TYR A 464 16.99 7.36 -10.52
C TYR A 464 18.40 7.92 -10.70
N HIS A 465 18.93 7.90 -11.92
CA HIS A 465 20.21 8.54 -12.26
C HIS A 465 19.95 9.97 -12.76
N PRO A 466 20.47 11.02 -12.08
CA PRO A 466 20.18 12.41 -12.45
C PRO A 466 20.64 12.78 -13.87
N GLU A 467 21.88 12.45 -14.23
CA GLU A 467 22.54 12.91 -15.45
C GLU A 467 22.02 12.21 -16.72
N SER A 468 21.83 10.88 -16.69
CA SER A 468 21.22 10.13 -17.80
C SER A 468 19.68 10.22 -17.81
N ARG A 469 19.09 10.74 -16.72
CA ARG A 469 17.65 10.74 -16.45
C ARG A 469 17.04 9.35 -16.62
N THR A 470 17.71 8.30 -16.11
CA THR A 470 17.21 6.92 -16.14
C THR A 470 16.47 6.59 -14.85
N TYR A 471 15.26 6.03 -14.94
CA TYR A 471 14.49 5.51 -13.81
C TYR A 471 14.42 3.98 -13.91
N GLU A 472 14.62 3.29 -12.79
CA GLU A 472 14.49 1.84 -12.69
C GLU A 472 13.75 1.42 -11.43
N ILE A 473 12.95 0.35 -11.54
CA ILE A 473 12.58 -0.47 -10.39
C ILE A 473 13.79 -1.35 -10.07
N PHE A 474 14.52 -1.01 -9.01
CA PHE A 474 15.70 -1.77 -8.57
C PHE A 474 15.30 -3.16 -8.09
N ALA A 475 14.19 -3.26 -7.36
CA ALA A 475 13.61 -4.52 -6.90
C ALA A 475 12.11 -4.35 -6.60
N GLU A 476 11.30 -5.37 -6.87
CA GLU A 476 9.84 -5.29 -6.71
C GLU A 476 9.31 -6.21 -5.61
N GLY A 477 8.36 -5.72 -4.82
CA GLY A 477 7.68 -6.44 -3.75
C GLY A 477 8.28 -6.23 -2.37
N GLY A 478 7.96 -7.14 -1.46
CA GLY A 478 8.37 -7.10 -0.06
C GLY A 478 7.29 -6.49 0.84
N GLY A 479 7.74 -5.86 1.92
CA GLY A 479 6.91 -5.31 2.98
C GLY A 479 6.49 -3.87 2.73
N ASN A 480 5.42 -3.38 3.38
CA ASN A 480 5.16 -1.93 3.39
C ASN A 480 6.40 -1.22 3.94
N SER A 481 7.04 -0.44 3.08
CA SER A 481 8.42 0.03 3.19
C SER A 481 8.44 1.52 3.54
N PHE A 482 9.04 1.81 4.69
CA PHE A 482 9.16 3.15 5.27
C PHE A 482 10.64 3.58 5.38
N GLY A 483 11.51 2.95 4.60
CA GLY A 483 12.95 3.03 4.78
C GLY A 483 13.69 2.63 3.51
N CYS A 484 14.87 3.20 3.33
CA CYS A 484 15.86 2.72 2.39
C CYS A 484 17.23 2.89 3.06
N GLU A 485 17.83 1.80 3.53
CA GLU A 485 19.11 1.81 4.25
C GLU A 485 20.20 1.13 3.42
N PHE A 486 21.39 1.72 3.46
CA PHE A 486 22.62 1.15 2.90
C PHE A 486 23.61 0.89 4.04
N ASP A 487 24.16 -0.31 4.12
CA ASP A 487 25.34 -0.56 4.97
C ASP A 487 26.64 -0.05 4.31
N ALA A 488 27.77 -0.15 5.01
CA ALA A 488 29.07 0.21 4.45
C ALA A 488 29.48 -0.62 3.21
N LYS A 489 28.84 -1.76 2.92
CA LYS A 489 29.11 -2.56 1.72
C LYS A 489 28.17 -2.22 0.55
N GLY A 490 27.31 -1.22 0.72
CA GLY A 490 26.37 -0.77 -0.28
C GLY A 490 25.20 -1.75 -0.52
N ARG A 491 24.93 -2.65 0.44
CA ARG A 491 23.79 -3.57 0.36
C ARG A 491 22.53 -2.81 0.80
N VAL A 492 21.42 -3.04 0.09
CA VAL A 492 20.17 -2.28 0.26
C VAL A 492 19.22 -3.02 1.19
N TYR A 493 18.59 -2.29 2.10
CA TYR A 493 17.62 -2.82 3.04
C TYR A 493 16.40 -1.90 3.22
N SER A 494 15.26 -2.47 3.62
CA SER A 494 14.12 -1.72 4.17
C SER A 494 13.44 -2.49 5.28
N GLY A 495 12.90 -1.75 6.26
CA GLY A 495 11.96 -2.27 7.25
C GLY A 495 10.65 -2.76 6.62
N HIS A 496 9.91 -3.56 7.39
CA HIS A 496 8.58 -4.05 7.01
C HIS A 496 7.60 -3.88 8.16
N ASN A 497 6.41 -3.36 7.84
CA ASN A 497 5.19 -3.45 8.64
C ASN A 497 4.66 -4.91 8.86
N GLY A 498 5.42 -5.78 9.51
CA GLY A 498 5.13 -7.22 9.65
C GLY A 498 5.60 -7.82 10.98
N GLY A 499 4.97 -8.91 11.43
CA GLY A 499 5.47 -9.71 12.56
C GLY A 499 6.61 -10.64 12.13
N ASN A 500 7.37 -11.16 13.09
CA ASN A 500 8.44 -12.15 12.86
C ASN A 500 9.46 -11.77 11.77
N THR A 501 9.79 -10.48 11.67
CA THR A 501 10.86 -9.98 10.79
C THR A 501 11.37 -8.60 11.21
N ARG A 502 12.52 -8.20 10.68
CA ARG A 502 13.01 -6.81 10.67
C ARG A 502 13.00 -6.19 9.28
N GLY A 503 12.51 -6.91 8.26
CA GLY A 503 12.39 -6.41 6.89
C GLY A 503 13.16 -7.26 5.87
N PHE A 504 13.64 -6.61 4.82
CA PHE A 504 14.16 -7.26 3.62
C PHE A 504 15.56 -6.74 3.25
N HIS A 505 16.37 -7.62 2.66
CA HIS A 505 17.62 -7.30 1.97
C HIS A 505 17.37 -7.36 0.47
N TYR A 506 17.54 -6.23 -0.22
CA TYR A 506 17.16 -6.02 -1.61
C TYR A 506 18.35 -6.20 -2.56
N VAL A 507 18.19 -7.06 -3.56
CA VAL A 507 19.15 -7.29 -4.66
C VAL A 507 18.57 -6.83 -5.99
N GLN A 508 19.46 -6.43 -6.91
CA GLN A 508 19.08 -5.86 -8.21
C GLN A 508 18.26 -6.85 -9.05
N GLY A 509 17.11 -6.40 -9.55
CA GLY A 509 16.17 -7.22 -10.30
C GLY A 509 15.42 -8.27 -9.47
N GLY A 510 15.46 -8.20 -8.13
CA GLY A 510 14.79 -9.16 -7.26
C GLY A 510 13.26 -8.98 -7.21
N TYR A 511 12.54 -10.10 -7.15
CA TYR A 511 11.10 -10.15 -6.85
C TYR A 511 10.85 -10.72 -5.45
N TYR A 512 10.05 -10.03 -4.64
CA TYR A 512 9.87 -10.29 -3.21
C TYR A 512 8.41 -10.56 -2.83
N GLN A 513 8.20 -11.35 -1.79
CA GLN A 513 6.87 -11.67 -1.25
C GLN A 513 6.09 -10.39 -0.94
N LYS A 514 4.87 -10.25 -1.46
CA LYS A 514 3.96 -9.14 -1.13
C LYS A 514 2.53 -9.63 -0.87
N GLY A 515 1.66 -8.75 -0.39
CA GLY A 515 0.24 -9.06 -0.13
C GLY A 515 -0.57 -9.11 -1.43
N PHE A 516 -0.38 -10.14 -2.25
CA PHE A 516 -0.90 -10.24 -3.64
C PHE A 516 -2.38 -9.89 -3.82
N SER A 517 -3.24 -10.26 -2.84
CA SER A 517 -4.68 -9.99 -2.89
C SER A 517 -5.05 -8.51 -2.75
N LYS A 518 -4.19 -7.68 -2.13
CA LYS A 518 -4.41 -6.24 -1.90
C LYS A 518 -3.45 -5.36 -2.73
N HIS A 519 -2.22 -5.81 -2.96
CA HIS A 519 -1.15 -5.02 -3.57
C HIS A 519 -0.88 -5.43 -5.04
N GLY A 520 -1.71 -6.31 -5.61
CA GLY A 520 -1.60 -6.78 -7.00
C GLY A 520 -0.53 -7.87 -7.23
N PRO A 521 -0.45 -8.40 -8.45
CA PRO A 521 0.60 -9.34 -8.87
C PRO A 521 1.98 -8.65 -8.97
N LEU A 522 3.03 -9.44 -9.17
CA LEU A 522 4.34 -8.91 -9.59
C LEU A 522 4.29 -8.51 -11.07
N SER A 523 5.11 -7.54 -11.48
CA SER A 523 5.21 -7.09 -12.88
C SER A 523 5.61 -8.20 -13.85
N ASN A 524 6.39 -9.19 -13.39
CA ASN A 524 6.72 -10.38 -14.18
C ASN A 524 5.74 -11.54 -13.91
N PRO A 525 4.85 -11.90 -14.86
CA PRO A 525 3.93 -13.02 -14.71
C PRO A 525 4.63 -14.39 -14.68
N TYR A 526 5.89 -14.45 -15.09
CA TYR A 526 6.74 -15.65 -15.14
C TYR A 526 7.76 -15.73 -14.00
N SER A 527 7.63 -14.87 -12.99
CA SER A 527 8.50 -14.85 -11.80
C SER A 527 8.60 -16.21 -11.10
N PHE A 528 7.51 -16.99 -11.04
CA PHE A 528 7.47 -18.39 -10.55
C PHE A 528 8.23 -18.65 -9.24
N GLY A 529 8.14 -17.68 -8.34
CA GLY A 529 8.86 -17.62 -7.07
C GLY A 529 9.12 -16.17 -6.70
N TYR A 530 9.52 -15.96 -5.44
CA TYR A 530 9.86 -14.66 -4.87
C TYR A 530 10.69 -14.87 -3.60
N PHE A 531 11.45 -13.86 -3.21
CA PHE A 531 12.24 -13.91 -1.98
C PHE A 531 11.40 -13.66 -0.74
N PRO A 532 11.66 -14.38 0.37
CA PRO A 532 11.08 -14.09 1.67
C PRO A 532 11.71 -12.85 2.30
N TYR A 533 11.18 -12.44 3.46
CA TYR A 533 11.85 -11.51 4.36
C TYR A 533 13.07 -12.14 5.04
N MET A 534 13.95 -11.30 5.62
CA MET A 534 15.08 -11.77 6.42
C MET A 534 14.56 -12.60 7.60
N GLN A 535 15.08 -13.82 7.75
CA GLN A 535 14.67 -14.76 8.81
C GLN A 535 14.81 -14.12 10.20
N HIS A 536 13.85 -14.39 11.08
CA HIS A 536 13.80 -13.77 12.41
C HIS A 536 12.99 -14.65 13.39
N HIS A 537 13.31 -14.55 14.68
CA HIS A 537 12.54 -15.21 15.74
C HIS A 537 11.14 -14.60 15.96
N ASP A 538 10.29 -15.29 16.72
CA ASP A 538 8.93 -14.80 17.03
C ASP A 538 8.95 -13.48 17.80
N VAL A 539 8.34 -12.44 17.23
CA VAL A 539 8.21 -11.10 17.83
C VAL A 539 6.89 -10.43 17.43
N PRO A 540 6.38 -9.49 18.23
CA PRO A 540 5.30 -8.59 17.82
C PRO A 540 5.61 -7.87 16.50
N ARG A 541 4.56 -7.33 15.89
CA ARG A 541 4.61 -6.57 14.65
C ARG A 541 5.67 -5.45 14.68
N PHE A 542 6.70 -5.57 13.86
CA PHE A 542 7.62 -4.48 13.54
C PHE A 542 6.91 -3.46 12.67
N THR A 543 7.23 -2.17 12.84
CA THR A 543 6.72 -1.11 11.97
C THR A 543 7.79 -0.04 11.81
N HIS A 544 7.95 0.52 10.61
CA HIS A 544 8.85 1.64 10.27
C HIS A 544 10.35 1.29 10.06
N ASN A 545 11.19 2.33 10.05
CA ASN A 545 12.53 2.37 9.49
C ASN A 545 13.60 1.78 10.44
N PHE A 546 14.80 1.50 9.90
CA PHE A 546 15.97 1.16 10.69
C PHE A 546 17.27 1.67 10.04
N ILE A 547 18.33 1.76 10.85
CA ILE A 547 19.71 1.91 10.39
C ILE A 547 20.54 0.67 10.74
N ILE A 548 21.62 0.46 9.98
CA ILE A 548 22.73 -0.40 10.41
C ILE A 548 23.79 0.53 11.00
N TYR A 549 24.03 0.42 12.31
CA TYR A 549 24.82 1.41 13.04
C TYR A 549 26.32 1.25 12.76
N GLU A 550 26.85 2.23 12.03
CA GLU A 550 28.25 2.33 11.61
C GLU A 550 28.78 3.75 11.86
N GLY A 551 28.34 4.35 12.97
CA GLY A 551 28.69 5.73 13.38
C GLY A 551 29.99 5.86 14.19
N GLY A 552 30.49 4.77 14.79
CA GLY A 552 31.80 4.68 15.44
C GLY A 552 31.98 5.40 16.78
N ALA A 553 30.99 6.16 17.28
CA ALA A 553 31.08 6.89 18.55
C ALA A 553 30.39 6.18 19.74
N LEU A 554 29.36 5.36 19.49
CA LEU A 554 28.76 4.52 20.52
C LEU A 554 29.70 3.38 20.93
N PRO A 555 29.58 2.83 22.16
CA PRO A 555 30.37 1.68 22.60
C PRO A 555 30.36 0.50 21.60
N GLU A 556 31.50 -0.16 21.43
CA GLU A 556 31.73 -1.20 20.39
C GLU A 556 30.61 -2.27 20.27
N ARG A 557 29.93 -2.59 21.37
CA ARG A 557 28.79 -3.53 21.40
C ARG A 557 27.60 -3.15 20.50
N TYR A 558 27.54 -1.91 20.05
CA TYR A 558 26.52 -1.37 19.15
C TYR A 558 26.95 -1.37 17.68
N SER A 559 28.25 -1.50 17.39
CA SER A 559 28.80 -1.48 16.03
C SER A 559 28.25 -2.62 15.16
N GLY A 560 27.82 -2.31 13.94
CA GLY A 560 27.25 -3.27 12.99
C GLY A 560 25.90 -3.87 13.40
N LYS A 561 25.24 -3.32 14.43
CA LYS A 561 23.90 -3.77 14.86
C LYS A 561 22.80 -2.97 14.15
N LEU A 562 21.66 -3.60 13.94
CA LEU A 562 20.46 -2.95 13.40
C LEU A 562 19.74 -2.22 14.54
N PHE A 563 19.39 -0.96 14.31
CA PHE A 563 18.53 -0.17 15.20
C PHE A 563 17.27 0.25 14.46
N GLY A 564 16.12 -0.27 14.88
CA GLY A 564 14.81 0.02 14.28
C GLY A 564 13.91 0.79 15.22
N VAL A 565 13.08 1.67 14.70
CA VAL A 565 12.01 2.31 15.47
C VAL A 565 10.78 1.39 15.51
N GLU A 566 10.02 1.39 16.60
CA GLU A 566 8.77 0.62 16.76
C GLU A 566 7.67 1.55 17.31
N PRO A 567 7.10 2.49 16.50
CA PRO A 567 6.17 3.50 17.01
C PRO A 567 4.84 2.95 17.52
N MET A 568 4.35 1.81 16.98
CA MET A 568 3.17 1.14 17.57
C MET A 568 3.43 0.62 19.00
N GLN A 569 4.68 0.52 19.43
CA GLN A 569 5.10 0.03 20.74
C GLN A 569 5.78 1.12 21.60
N GLY A 570 6.03 2.31 21.06
CA GLY A 570 6.72 3.40 21.76
C GLY A 570 8.16 3.04 22.18
N GLN A 571 8.95 2.42 21.29
CA GLN A 571 10.31 2.01 21.62
C GLN A 571 11.26 2.00 20.41
N VAL A 572 12.56 1.85 20.68
CA VAL A 572 13.59 1.52 19.69
C VAL A 572 14.12 0.12 19.97
N VAL A 573 14.26 -0.70 18.92
CA VAL A 573 14.79 -2.06 18.96
C VAL A 573 16.22 -2.14 18.47
N GLN A 574 17.04 -2.94 19.17
CA GLN A 574 18.37 -3.35 18.70
C GLN A 574 18.34 -4.83 18.33
N ALA A 575 18.80 -5.14 17.11
CA ALA A 575 18.93 -6.50 16.61
C ALA A 575 20.35 -6.79 16.08
N GLU A 576 20.75 -8.05 16.15
CA GLU A 576 21.88 -8.57 15.41
C GLU A 576 21.44 -8.91 13.98
N ILE A 577 22.34 -8.69 13.03
CA ILE A 577 22.25 -9.17 11.66
C ILE A 577 23.37 -10.20 11.44
N PHE A 578 23.08 -11.29 10.75
CA PHE A 578 24.05 -12.36 10.48
C PHE A 578 23.83 -12.94 9.07
N PRO A 579 24.89 -13.32 8.35
CA PRO A 579 24.76 -13.89 7.01
C PRO A 579 23.89 -15.16 7.01
N ASP A 580 23.05 -15.28 6.00
CA ASP A 580 22.22 -16.44 5.70
C ASP A 580 22.27 -16.68 4.18
N THR A 581 23.21 -17.53 3.76
CA THR A 581 23.55 -17.73 2.33
C THR A 581 23.97 -16.40 1.67
N SER A 582 23.43 -16.02 0.50
CA SER A 582 23.61 -14.71 -0.13
C SER A 582 22.87 -13.55 0.55
N THR A 583 22.02 -13.83 1.54
CA THR A 583 21.17 -12.85 2.25
C THR A 583 21.46 -12.83 3.76
N PHE A 584 20.51 -12.37 4.58
CA PHE A 584 20.68 -12.22 6.02
C PHE A 584 19.49 -12.73 6.83
N ALA A 585 19.81 -13.10 8.07
CA ALA A 585 18.88 -13.35 9.14
C ALA A 585 19.16 -12.37 10.30
N THR A 586 18.16 -12.15 11.16
CA THR A 586 18.19 -11.14 12.22
C THR A 586 17.65 -11.69 13.54
N ARG A 587 18.05 -11.08 14.68
CA ARG A 587 17.55 -11.45 16.01
C ARG A 587 17.60 -10.25 16.96
N ASP A 588 16.50 -9.94 17.64
CA ASP A 588 16.49 -8.91 18.69
C ASP A 588 17.39 -9.29 19.86
N ILE A 589 18.09 -8.30 20.41
CA ILE A 589 18.94 -8.46 21.58
C ILE A 589 18.70 -7.42 22.67
N ASN A 590 18.09 -6.26 22.36
CA ASN A 590 17.83 -5.22 23.34
C ASN A 590 16.72 -4.24 22.89
N ARG A 591 16.33 -3.32 23.79
CA ARG A 591 15.55 -2.12 23.51
C ARG A 591 16.32 -0.87 24.00
N PRO A 592 17.08 -0.17 23.13
CA PRO A 592 17.92 0.97 23.54
C PRO A 592 17.16 2.21 24.02
N ILE A 593 15.89 2.37 23.63
CA ILE A 593 14.99 3.40 24.15
C ILE A 593 13.66 2.71 24.49
N LEU A 594 13.19 2.92 25.72
CA LEU A 594 11.89 2.48 26.24
C LEU A 594 11.21 3.67 26.92
N THR A 595 9.88 3.71 26.91
CA THR A 595 9.10 4.63 27.75
C THR A 595 7.73 4.04 28.07
N ASP A 596 7.09 4.53 29.14
CA ASP A 596 5.68 4.32 29.41
C ASP A 596 4.77 5.41 28.81
N ASP A 597 5.32 6.55 28.37
CA ASP A 597 4.61 7.60 27.63
C ASP A 597 3.95 7.02 26.37
N LYS A 598 2.65 7.24 26.26
CA LYS A 598 1.84 6.76 25.14
C LYS A 598 1.89 7.66 23.93
N TRP A 599 2.52 8.83 23.98
CA TRP A 599 2.66 9.74 22.83
C TRP A 599 3.97 9.54 22.04
N PHE A 600 4.98 8.89 22.61
CA PHE A 600 6.23 8.62 21.91
C PHE A 600 5.99 7.72 20.66
N ARG A 601 6.15 8.31 19.47
CA ARG A 601 5.94 7.72 18.13
C ARG A 601 7.16 7.98 17.25
N PRO A 602 8.28 7.25 17.48
CA PRO A 602 9.47 7.36 16.65
C PRO A 602 9.20 6.84 15.23
N VAL A 603 9.29 7.72 14.22
CA VAL A 603 8.99 7.41 12.80
C VAL A 603 10.23 7.29 11.92
N ASP A 604 11.30 8.00 12.26
CA ASP A 604 12.58 7.92 11.53
C ASP A 604 13.79 7.86 12.46
N ILE A 605 14.88 7.28 11.96
CA ILE A 605 16.14 7.07 12.67
C ILE A 605 17.33 7.26 11.72
N LYS A 606 18.39 7.93 12.21
CA LYS A 606 19.62 8.22 11.46
C LYS A 606 20.85 8.14 12.38
N ALA A 607 22.01 7.81 11.82
CA ALA A 607 23.29 8.07 12.47
C ALA A 607 23.77 9.48 12.11
N GLY A 608 24.28 10.23 13.09
CA GLY A 608 24.78 11.59 12.93
C GLY A 608 26.25 11.68 12.51
N PRO A 609 26.72 12.88 12.13
CA PRO A 609 28.14 13.17 11.83
C PRO A 609 29.02 13.14 13.08
N ASP A 610 28.45 13.32 14.27
CA ASP A 610 29.05 13.07 15.59
C ASP A 610 29.16 11.57 15.94
N GLY A 611 28.51 10.71 15.15
CA GLY A 611 28.42 9.27 15.37
C GLY A 611 27.33 8.85 16.37
N ALA A 612 26.51 9.76 16.88
CA ALA A 612 25.34 9.42 17.70
C ALA A 612 24.18 8.88 16.84
N ILE A 613 23.11 8.40 17.48
CA ILE A 613 21.87 8.00 16.82
C ILE A 613 20.80 9.06 17.09
N TYR A 614 20.15 9.54 16.04
CA TYR A 614 19.06 10.52 16.12
C TYR A 614 17.74 9.83 15.79
N VAL A 615 16.70 10.11 16.58
CA VAL A 615 15.35 9.57 16.43
C VAL A 615 14.36 10.72 16.29
N ALA A 616 13.60 10.72 15.19
CA ALA A 616 12.50 11.66 14.96
C ALA A 616 11.22 11.06 15.54
N ASP A 617 10.62 11.79 16.47
CA ASP A 617 9.38 11.45 17.14
C ASP A 617 8.26 12.38 16.68
N MET A 618 7.20 11.80 16.11
CA MET A 618 6.03 12.55 15.68
C MET A 618 5.22 13.11 16.88
N TYR A 619 5.40 12.52 18.07
CA TYR A 619 4.72 12.81 19.34
C TYR A 619 3.19 12.89 19.24
N GLU A 620 2.55 11.73 19.18
CA GLU A 620 1.15 11.54 18.75
C GLU A 620 0.51 10.35 19.48
N PRO A 621 -0.71 10.45 20.04
CA PRO A 621 -1.37 9.36 20.76
C PRO A 621 -1.62 8.12 19.88
N GLN A 622 -1.83 8.29 18.56
CA GLN A 622 -2.25 7.19 17.68
C GLN A 622 -1.57 7.26 16.29
N ILE A 623 -0.91 6.17 15.87
CA ILE A 623 -0.27 6.08 14.55
C ILE A 623 -0.97 5.09 13.59
N SER A 624 -2.25 4.76 13.84
CA SER A 624 -2.94 3.66 13.14
C SER A 624 -3.81 4.05 11.94
N HIS A 625 -3.61 3.31 10.85
CA HIS A 625 -4.20 3.45 9.51
C HIS A 625 -5.75 3.56 9.43
N ARG A 626 -6.46 3.15 10.50
CA ARG A 626 -7.93 3.07 10.54
C ARG A 626 -8.56 4.36 11.05
N GLU A 627 -7.88 5.05 11.97
CA GLU A 627 -8.46 6.13 12.76
C GLU A 627 -7.80 7.49 12.47
N HIS A 628 -6.65 7.57 11.77
CA HIS A 628 -6.04 8.83 11.28
C HIS A 628 -6.98 9.81 10.55
N PHE A 629 -8.03 9.29 9.91
CA PHE A 629 -9.01 10.11 9.20
C PHE A 629 -10.14 10.66 10.09
N SER A 630 -10.12 10.39 11.41
CA SER A 630 -11.11 10.84 12.40
C SER A 630 -10.96 12.31 12.83
N GLY A 631 -9.81 12.93 12.53
CA GLY A 631 -9.47 14.28 12.99
C GLY A 631 -8.68 14.34 14.29
N GLN A 632 -8.15 13.22 14.78
CA GLN A 632 -7.42 13.11 16.06
C GLN A 632 -5.92 13.46 16.01
N ILE A 633 -5.39 13.87 14.85
CA ILE A 633 -3.95 14.12 14.65
C ILE A 633 -3.53 15.49 15.23
N ASP A 634 -2.54 15.50 16.13
CA ASP A 634 -2.02 16.73 16.72
C ASP A 634 -0.84 17.30 15.91
N LYS A 635 -1.08 18.44 15.27
CA LYS A 635 -0.13 19.16 14.41
C LYS A 635 0.76 20.16 15.15
N SER A 636 0.66 20.23 16.48
CA SER A 636 1.41 21.18 17.30
C SER A 636 2.73 20.63 17.84
N ASN A 637 2.86 19.30 17.98
CA ASN A 637 4.03 18.66 18.58
C ASN A 637 5.03 18.09 17.55
N GLY A 638 6.25 17.80 18.00
CA GLY A 638 7.22 16.98 17.28
C GLY A 638 8.62 17.15 17.84
N ARG A 639 9.36 16.05 18.03
CA ARG A 639 10.59 16.06 18.84
C ARG A 639 11.70 15.26 18.17
N ILE A 640 12.95 15.64 18.41
CA ILE A 640 14.13 14.89 17.96
C ILE A 640 15.06 14.63 19.14
N TYR A 641 15.39 13.36 19.32
CA TYR A 641 16.23 12.86 20.41
C TYR A 641 17.55 12.33 19.86
N ARG A 642 18.67 12.75 20.46
CA ARG A 642 20.00 12.18 20.24
C ARG A 642 20.33 11.16 21.33
N LEU A 643 20.57 9.92 20.93
CA LEU A 643 21.10 8.82 21.74
C LEU A 643 22.61 8.73 21.51
N GLN A 644 23.39 9.06 22.55
CA GLN A 644 24.86 9.14 22.49
C GLN A 644 25.52 8.25 23.56
N ALA A 645 26.84 8.06 23.47
CA ALA A 645 27.61 7.44 24.53
C ALA A 645 27.61 8.36 25.77
N LYS A 646 27.47 7.79 26.96
CA LYS A 646 27.33 8.58 28.18
C LYS A 646 28.60 9.36 28.52
N GLY A 647 28.47 10.69 28.65
CA GLY A 647 29.62 11.57 28.80
C GLY A 647 30.44 11.72 27.50
N ALA A 648 29.78 11.61 26.35
CA ALA A 648 30.37 12.04 25.08
C ALA A 648 30.66 13.55 25.13
N GLU A 649 31.87 13.93 24.71
CA GLU A 649 32.22 15.34 24.51
C GLU A 649 31.58 15.83 23.19
N PRO A 650 31.16 17.11 23.10
CA PRO A 650 30.67 17.68 21.84
C PRO A 650 31.68 17.56 20.69
N HIS A 651 31.20 17.24 19.49
CA HIS A 651 32.03 17.00 18.31
C HIS A 651 31.68 17.97 17.19
N VAL A 652 32.59 18.91 16.91
CA VAL A 652 32.45 19.87 15.80
C VAL A 652 32.69 19.17 14.47
N VAL A 653 31.71 19.24 13.58
CA VAL A 653 31.78 18.66 12.23
C VAL A 653 32.49 19.63 11.28
N PRO A 654 33.54 19.21 10.55
CA PRO A 654 34.17 20.05 9.54
C PRO A 654 33.32 20.15 8.27
N ASP A 655 33.31 21.32 7.63
CA ASP A 655 32.73 21.49 6.29
C ASP A 655 33.50 20.65 5.26
N LEU A 656 32.92 19.52 4.86
CA LEU A 656 33.48 18.63 3.85
C LEU A 656 33.44 19.27 2.45
N GLY A 657 32.51 20.21 2.21
CA GLY A 657 32.40 20.98 0.98
C GLY A 657 33.60 21.88 0.72
N ALA A 658 34.31 22.31 1.77
CA ALA A 658 35.53 23.12 1.68
C ALA A 658 36.82 22.32 1.40
N LEU A 659 36.83 21.00 1.64
CA LEU A 659 38.00 20.14 1.43
C LEU A 659 38.31 19.94 -0.05
N SER A 660 39.58 19.84 -0.46
CA SER A 660 39.95 19.47 -1.84
C SER A 660 39.62 18.02 -2.17
N ALA A 661 39.60 17.65 -3.46
CA ALA A 661 39.35 16.27 -3.88
C ALA A 661 40.35 15.25 -3.29
N ARG A 662 41.62 15.64 -3.08
CA ARG A 662 42.61 14.80 -2.39
C ARG A 662 42.35 14.65 -0.90
N GLU A 663 41.93 15.72 -0.23
CA GLU A 663 41.56 15.64 1.19
C GLU A 663 40.31 14.76 1.38
N LEU A 664 39.37 14.77 0.43
CA LEU A 664 38.23 13.84 0.43
C LEU A 664 38.64 12.37 0.28
N ILE A 665 39.77 12.02 -0.36
CA ILE A 665 40.26 10.63 -0.40
C ILE A 665 40.50 10.13 1.03
N GLU A 666 41.17 10.92 1.87
CA GLU A 666 41.41 10.54 3.27
C GLU A 666 40.11 10.47 4.09
N VAL A 667 39.07 11.25 3.74
CA VAL A 667 37.74 11.14 4.34
C VAL A 667 37.08 9.78 4.07
N LEU A 668 37.40 9.11 2.95
CA LEU A 668 36.94 7.74 2.67
C LEU A 668 37.52 6.68 3.63
N ARG A 669 38.55 7.02 4.45
CA ARG A 669 39.05 6.15 5.53
C ARG A 669 38.25 6.28 6.84
N HIS A 670 37.39 7.29 6.95
CA HIS A 670 36.76 7.64 8.23
C HIS A 670 35.83 6.53 8.76
N PRO A 671 35.86 6.17 10.06
CA PRO A 671 35.08 5.05 10.59
C PRO A 671 33.57 5.27 10.52
N ASN A 672 33.09 6.49 10.78
CA ASN A 672 31.67 6.84 10.63
C ASN A 672 31.27 6.85 9.14
N LYS A 673 30.31 5.99 8.77
CA LYS A 673 29.76 5.82 7.41
C LYS A 673 29.28 7.13 6.78
N TRP A 674 28.77 8.08 7.57
CA TRP A 674 28.27 9.36 7.08
C TRP A 674 29.35 10.15 6.32
N TYR A 675 30.57 10.25 6.85
CA TYR A 675 31.66 10.99 6.22
C TYR A 675 32.00 10.42 4.84
N ARG A 676 32.06 9.08 4.75
CA ARG A 676 32.37 8.39 3.49
C ARG A 676 31.26 8.60 2.46
N GLN A 677 30.00 8.39 2.83
CA GLN A 677 28.85 8.62 1.95
C GLN A 677 28.75 10.10 1.50
N ARG A 678 29.01 11.07 2.39
CA ARG A 678 28.98 12.50 2.04
C ARG A 678 30.17 12.90 1.16
N ALA A 679 31.35 12.32 1.36
CA ALA A 679 32.49 12.49 0.45
C ALA A 679 32.20 11.94 -0.96
N LEU A 680 31.54 10.78 -1.08
CA LEU A 680 31.10 10.24 -2.38
C LEU A 680 30.17 11.21 -3.11
N VAL A 681 29.16 11.78 -2.44
CA VAL A 681 28.29 12.82 -3.04
C VAL A 681 29.13 13.97 -3.61
N LEU A 682 30.11 14.46 -2.85
CA LEU A 682 31.01 15.54 -3.29
C LEU A 682 31.94 15.14 -4.45
N PHE A 683 32.40 13.88 -4.54
CA PHE A 683 33.11 13.38 -5.73
C PHE A 683 32.22 13.44 -6.97
N GLY A 684 30.97 12.98 -6.86
CA GLY A 684 29.99 13.02 -7.95
C GLY A 684 29.53 14.43 -8.34
N ASP A 685 29.54 15.38 -7.40
CA ASP A 685 29.20 16.79 -7.65
C ASP A 685 30.35 17.53 -8.38
N ARG A 686 31.60 17.19 -8.05
CA ARG A 686 32.79 17.88 -8.58
C ARG A 686 33.35 17.26 -9.87
N LYS A 687 33.27 15.93 -9.98
CA LYS A 687 33.85 15.12 -11.09
C LYS A 687 35.30 15.49 -11.42
N ASP A 688 36.11 15.63 -10.36
CA ASP A 688 37.51 16.07 -10.47
C ASP A 688 38.40 14.95 -11.02
N GLY A 689 38.67 14.98 -12.32
CA GLY A 689 39.54 14.02 -12.98
C GLY A 689 41.01 14.01 -12.48
N SER A 690 41.43 14.98 -11.66
CA SER A 690 42.83 15.06 -11.18
C SER A 690 43.21 14.04 -10.10
N VAL A 691 42.22 13.34 -9.53
CA VAL A 691 42.42 12.27 -8.53
C VAL A 691 42.25 10.84 -9.08
N VAL A 692 41.88 10.67 -10.35
CA VAL A 692 41.56 9.36 -10.96
C VAL A 692 42.70 8.34 -10.80
N GLU A 693 43.93 8.72 -11.11
CA GLU A 693 45.09 7.82 -10.98
C GLU A 693 45.46 7.51 -9.52
N GLU A 694 45.17 8.44 -8.60
CA GLU A 694 45.40 8.28 -7.15
C GLU A 694 44.39 7.26 -6.57
N LEU A 695 43.11 7.37 -6.98
CA LEU A 695 42.07 6.38 -6.67
C LEU A 695 42.37 5.00 -7.27
N LYS A 696 42.77 4.92 -8.55
CA LYS A 696 43.19 3.65 -9.20
C LYS A 696 44.37 3.01 -8.48
N ALA A 697 45.32 3.78 -7.95
CA ALA A 697 46.44 3.26 -7.15
C ALA A 697 45.98 2.68 -5.81
N HIS A 698 45.14 3.39 -5.05
CA HIS A 698 44.61 2.90 -3.78
C HIS A 698 43.79 1.61 -3.91
N ILE A 699 43.03 1.46 -4.99
CA ILE A 699 42.29 0.22 -5.28
C ILE A 699 43.26 -0.96 -5.52
N ARG A 700 44.38 -0.76 -6.23
CA ARG A 700 45.38 -1.81 -6.49
C ARG A 700 46.21 -2.20 -5.27
N GLU A 701 46.53 -1.23 -4.40
CA GLU A 701 47.53 -1.40 -3.33
C GLU A 701 46.93 -1.77 -1.96
N GLU A 702 45.62 -1.58 -1.75
CA GLU A 702 44.96 -1.75 -0.45
C GLU A 702 43.85 -2.82 -0.44
N THR A 703 43.36 -3.17 0.76
CA THR A 703 42.31 -4.17 0.99
C THR A 703 41.30 -3.71 2.05
N GLY A 704 40.15 -4.37 2.14
CA GLY A 704 39.10 -4.02 3.10
C GLY A 704 38.21 -2.88 2.61
N GLN A 705 37.72 -2.06 3.54
CA GLN A 705 36.70 -1.04 3.23
C GLN A 705 37.19 0.05 2.27
N PHE A 706 38.41 0.52 2.45
CA PHE A 706 38.90 1.71 1.74
C PHE A 706 38.98 1.58 0.20
N PRO A 707 39.50 0.50 -0.41
CA PRO A 707 39.48 0.36 -1.87
C PRO A 707 38.06 0.29 -2.46
N LEU A 708 37.06 -0.20 -1.72
CA LEU A 708 35.66 -0.16 -2.16
C LEU A 708 35.13 1.29 -2.24
N GLU A 709 35.43 2.11 -1.23
CA GLU A 709 35.07 3.52 -1.23
C GLU A 709 35.80 4.28 -2.36
N CYS A 710 37.06 3.91 -2.65
CA CYS A 710 37.82 4.45 -3.77
C CYS A 710 37.25 4.04 -5.14
N LEU A 711 36.73 2.81 -5.28
CA LEU A 711 36.05 2.35 -6.50
C LEU A 711 34.80 3.18 -6.80
N TRP A 712 33.99 3.46 -5.77
CA TRP A 712 32.83 4.34 -5.89
C TRP A 712 33.23 5.78 -6.23
N ALA A 713 34.23 6.34 -5.54
CA ALA A 713 34.76 7.68 -5.85
C ALA A 713 35.34 7.78 -7.27
N LEU A 714 35.96 6.70 -7.77
CA LEU A 714 36.49 6.60 -9.13
C LEU A 714 35.37 6.64 -10.17
N ASN A 715 34.30 5.85 -9.96
CA ASN A 715 33.10 5.86 -10.80
C ASN A 715 32.45 7.26 -10.83
N LEU A 716 32.24 7.84 -9.66
CA LEU A 716 31.63 9.18 -9.49
C LEU A 716 32.47 10.31 -10.10
N SER A 717 33.79 10.14 -10.13
CA SER A 717 34.73 11.07 -10.78
C SER A 717 34.86 10.85 -12.30
N GLY A 718 34.16 9.87 -12.88
CA GLY A 718 34.21 9.54 -14.30
C GLY A 718 35.48 8.83 -14.76
N GLY A 719 36.18 8.15 -13.85
CA GLY A 719 37.44 7.43 -14.11
C GLY A 719 37.32 5.90 -14.12
N PHE A 720 36.12 5.36 -14.00
CA PHE A 720 35.86 3.92 -14.12
C PHE A 720 35.64 3.56 -15.59
N ASP A 721 36.44 2.62 -16.11
CA ASP A 721 36.49 2.19 -17.50
C ASP A 721 36.70 0.67 -17.56
N GLU A 722 36.39 0.01 -18.69
CA GLU A 722 36.53 -1.44 -18.82
C GLU A 722 37.98 -1.93 -18.64
N GLU A 723 38.98 -1.13 -19.05
CA GLU A 723 40.40 -1.48 -18.89
C GLU A 723 40.77 -1.65 -17.42
N PHE A 724 40.38 -0.69 -16.57
CA PHE A 724 40.61 -0.79 -15.13
C PHE A 724 39.63 -1.75 -14.44
N ALA A 725 38.39 -1.88 -14.93
CA ALA A 725 37.44 -2.83 -14.39
C ALA A 725 37.93 -4.28 -14.54
N ALA A 726 38.62 -4.61 -15.63
CA ALA A 726 39.26 -5.91 -15.80
C ALA A 726 40.29 -6.23 -14.71
N GLU A 727 41.04 -5.21 -14.22
CA GLU A 727 41.92 -5.36 -13.06
C GLU A 727 41.12 -5.49 -11.75
N ALA A 728 40.07 -4.69 -11.57
CA ALA A 728 39.26 -4.66 -10.35
C ALA A 728 38.40 -5.93 -10.15
N LEU A 729 38.05 -6.65 -11.22
CA LEU A 729 37.43 -7.98 -11.16
C LEU A 729 38.36 -9.05 -10.55
N GLU A 730 39.68 -8.85 -10.54
CA GLU A 730 40.65 -9.74 -9.89
C GLU A 730 41.01 -9.31 -8.46
N HIS A 731 40.38 -8.25 -7.93
CA HIS A 731 40.71 -7.69 -6.61
C HIS A 731 40.47 -8.67 -5.46
N ALA A 732 41.30 -8.61 -4.42
CA ALA A 732 41.25 -9.55 -3.30
C ALA A 732 39.97 -9.42 -2.44
N ASP A 733 39.44 -8.20 -2.25
CA ASP A 733 38.22 -7.93 -1.48
C ASP A 733 36.97 -8.22 -2.32
N GLU A 734 36.09 -9.07 -1.80
CA GLU A 734 34.89 -9.53 -2.50
C GLU A 734 33.91 -8.41 -2.84
N PHE A 735 33.89 -7.30 -2.09
CA PHE A 735 32.96 -6.21 -2.33
C PHE A 735 33.45 -5.29 -3.45
N VAL A 736 34.77 -5.14 -3.63
CA VAL A 736 35.35 -4.47 -4.81
C VAL A 736 34.96 -5.25 -6.07
N ARG A 737 35.09 -6.58 -6.06
CA ARG A 737 34.63 -7.42 -7.18
C ARG A 737 33.12 -7.30 -7.42
N MET A 738 32.30 -7.44 -6.37
CA MET A 738 30.83 -7.32 -6.44
C MET A 738 30.38 -5.99 -7.07
N TRP A 739 30.96 -4.88 -6.66
CA TRP A 739 30.61 -3.56 -7.18
C TRP A 739 31.17 -3.30 -8.57
N THR A 740 32.34 -3.84 -8.90
CA THR A 740 32.88 -3.81 -10.27
C THR A 740 31.92 -4.51 -11.24
N VAL A 741 31.40 -5.69 -10.88
CA VAL A 741 30.37 -6.41 -11.67
C VAL A 741 29.11 -5.57 -11.84
N ARG A 742 28.59 -4.93 -10.76
CA ARG A 742 27.39 -4.09 -10.84
C ARG A 742 27.59 -2.87 -11.75
N LEU A 743 28.67 -2.12 -11.54
CA LEU A 743 28.94 -0.90 -12.29
C LEU A 743 29.17 -1.19 -13.78
N LEU A 744 29.87 -2.27 -14.13
CA LEU A 744 30.01 -2.73 -15.52
C LEU A 744 28.66 -3.03 -16.19
N CYS A 745 27.73 -3.66 -15.47
CA CYS A 745 26.49 -4.18 -16.06
C CYS A 745 25.28 -3.24 -15.90
N ASP A 746 25.46 -2.07 -15.30
CA ASP A 746 24.38 -1.09 -15.10
C ASP A 746 23.94 -0.44 -16.42
N ASP A 747 24.82 -0.28 -17.41
CA ASP A 747 24.47 0.20 -18.76
C ASP A 747 23.95 -0.89 -19.70
N HIS A 748 23.68 -2.11 -19.20
CA HIS A 748 23.18 -3.27 -19.94
C HIS A 748 24.08 -3.82 -21.07
N THR A 749 25.29 -3.29 -21.26
CA THR A 749 26.24 -3.76 -22.28
C THR A 749 27.66 -3.75 -21.75
N VAL A 750 28.46 -4.76 -22.09
CA VAL A 750 29.92 -4.79 -21.89
C VAL A 750 30.60 -5.25 -23.19
N SER A 751 31.92 -5.09 -23.32
CA SER A 751 32.68 -5.74 -24.38
C SER A 751 32.77 -7.26 -24.17
N ASP A 752 32.96 -8.00 -25.28
CA ASP A 752 33.07 -9.46 -25.26
C ASP A 752 34.19 -9.96 -24.33
N SER A 753 35.30 -9.21 -24.23
CA SER A 753 36.41 -9.53 -23.32
C SER A 753 36.02 -9.43 -21.84
N ILE A 754 35.12 -8.52 -21.49
CA ILE A 754 34.58 -8.39 -20.13
C ILE A 754 33.52 -9.47 -19.89
N ALA A 755 32.66 -9.76 -20.88
CA ALA A 755 31.69 -10.86 -20.78
C ALA A 755 32.38 -12.22 -20.52
N ASP A 756 33.44 -12.54 -21.26
CA ASP A 756 34.27 -13.72 -21.07
C ASP A 756 34.88 -13.77 -19.65
N GLN A 757 35.37 -12.62 -19.16
CA GLN A 757 35.95 -12.52 -17.81
C GLN A 757 34.89 -12.71 -16.71
N LEU A 758 33.68 -12.15 -16.87
CA LEU A 758 32.56 -12.33 -15.95
C LEU A 758 32.07 -13.79 -15.91
N ALA A 759 32.06 -14.49 -17.06
CA ALA A 759 31.75 -15.92 -17.10
C ALA A 759 32.85 -16.75 -16.42
N SER A 760 34.12 -16.50 -16.73
CA SER A 760 35.25 -17.14 -16.04
C SER A 760 35.28 -16.87 -14.53
N MET A 761 34.78 -15.71 -14.10
CA MET A 761 34.65 -15.36 -12.69
C MET A 761 33.52 -16.16 -12.02
N ALA A 762 32.36 -16.33 -12.65
CA ALA A 762 31.27 -17.17 -12.15
C ALA A 762 31.71 -18.63 -11.88
N ALA A 763 32.58 -19.17 -12.74
CA ALA A 763 33.16 -20.50 -12.59
C ALA A 763 34.04 -20.67 -11.32
N GLY A 764 34.61 -19.57 -10.80
CA GLY A 764 35.61 -19.60 -9.72
C GLY A 764 35.24 -18.87 -8.42
N GLU A 765 34.28 -17.94 -8.45
CA GLU A 765 34.01 -16.99 -7.36
C GLU A 765 33.49 -17.67 -6.08
N PRO A 766 34.23 -17.61 -4.95
CA PRO A 766 33.83 -18.30 -3.72
C PRO A 766 32.75 -17.58 -2.90
N TYR A 767 32.48 -16.29 -3.11
CA TYR A 767 31.52 -15.54 -2.29
C TYR A 767 30.12 -15.47 -2.89
N ALA A 768 29.13 -16.03 -2.20
CA ALA A 768 27.72 -16.08 -2.63
C ALA A 768 27.11 -14.70 -2.96
N GLN A 769 27.52 -13.62 -2.29
CA GLN A 769 27.02 -12.27 -2.60
C GLN A 769 27.52 -11.74 -3.95
N VAL A 770 28.73 -12.13 -4.35
CA VAL A 770 29.29 -11.79 -5.67
C VAL A 770 28.61 -12.63 -6.76
N ARG A 771 28.40 -13.93 -6.51
CA ARG A 771 27.62 -14.81 -7.40
C ARG A 771 26.17 -14.34 -7.58
N SER A 772 25.54 -13.86 -6.50
CA SER A 772 24.23 -13.22 -6.54
C SER A 772 24.23 -11.98 -7.45
N GLN A 773 25.22 -11.08 -7.33
CA GLN A 773 25.34 -9.95 -8.25
C GLN A 773 25.64 -10.37 -9.70
N LEU A 774 26.44 -11.42 -9.93
CA LEU A 774 26.67 -11.98 -11.27
C LEU A 774 25.35 -12.48 -11.89
N ALA A 775 24.53 -13.22 -11.13
CA ALA A 775 23.21 -13.67 -11.58
C ALA A 775 22.24 -12.50 -11.88
N SER A 776 22.20 -11.47 -11.02
CA SER A 776 21.45 -10.24 -11.27
C SER A 776 21.92 -9.51 -12.54
N SER A 777 23.24 -9.53 -12.81
CA SER A 777 23.85 -8.83 -13.95
C SER A 777 23.65 -9.59 -15.27
N ALA A 778 23.72 -10.92 -15.24
CA ALA A 778 23.41 -11.79 -16.38
C ALA A 778 21.99 -11.59 -16.93
N ARG A 779 21.03 -11.22 -16.06
CA ARG A 779 19.68 -10.80 -16.49
C ARG A 779 19.69 -9.50 -17.31
N ARG A 780 20.57 -8.54 -16.99
CA ARG A 780 20.66 -7.22 -17.64
C ARG A 780 21.36 -7.28 -18.99
N LEU A 781 22.46 -8.03 -19.10
CA LEU A 781 23.27 -8.19 -20.32
C LEU A 781 22.52 -8.93 -21.45
N PRO A 782 22.91 -8.80 -22.73
CA PRO A 782 22.37 -9.58 -23.85
C PRO A 782 22.55 -11.10 -23.64
N ALA A 783 21.74 -11.94 -24.29
CA ALA A 783 21.82 -13.40 -24.09
C ALA A 783 23.20 -13.99 -24.41
N GLU A 784 23.88 -13.47 -25.43
CA GLU A 784 25.24 -13.85 -25.85
C GLU A 784 26.30 -13.66 -24.75
N GLN A 785 26.07 -12.72 -23.82
CA GLN A 785 26.99 -12.38 -22.73
C GLN A 785 26.49 -12.88 -21.36
N GLY A 786 25.17 -12.87 -21.14
CA GLY A 786 24.54 -13.26 -19.88
C GLY A 786 24.37 -14.78 -19.71
N LEU A 787 24.10 -15.54 -20.77
CA LEU A 787 23.90 -16.98 -20.64
C LEU A 787 25.17 -17.77 -20.27
N PRO A 788 26.38 -17.43 -20.74
CA PRO A 788 27.63 -18.04 -20.24
C PRO A 788 27.85 -17.84 -18.73
N ILE A 789 27.50 -16.67 -18.19
CA ILE A 789 27.55 -16.41 -16.73
C ILE A 789 26.56 -17.32 -15.99
N VAL A 790 25.35 -17.50 -16.55
CA VAL A 790 24.33 -18.40 -15.98
C VAL A 790 24.78 -19.86 -16.00
N GLU A 791 25.37 -20.33 -17.09
CA GLU A 791 25.84 -21.70 -17.26
C GLU A 791 26.85 -22.10 -16.16
N GLU A 792 27.86 -21.26 -15.94
CA GLU A 792 28.87 -21.47 -14.89
C GLU A 792 28.28 -21.41 -13.48
N LEU A 793 27.27 -20.56 -13.23
CA LEU A 793 26.57 -20.52 -11.95
C LEU A 793 25.62 -21.72 -11.74
N LEU A 794 24.99 -22.26 -12.78
CA LEU A 794 24.15 -23.47 -12.69
C LEU A 794 24.96 -24.71 -12.28
N ALA A 795 26.25 -24.76 -12.63
CA ALA A 795 27.15 -25.83 -12.25
C ALA A 795 27.50 -25.84 -10.74
N ARG A 796 27.22 -24.76 -10.00
CA ARG A 796 27.58 -24.61 -8.59
C ARG A 796 26.59 -25.25 -7.63
N SER A 797 26.72 -26.56 -7.39
CA SER A 797 25.85 -27.29 -6.45
C SER A 797 25.81 -26.73 -5.02
N GLU A 798 26.78 -25.91 -4.62
CA GLU A 798 26.79 -25.18 -3.34
C GLU A 798 25.64 -24.16 -3.22
N ASP A 799 25.18 -23.58 -4.34
CA ASP A 799 24.11 -22.58 -4.38
C ASP A 799 22.70 -23.19 -4.44
N LEU A 800 22.57 -24.52 -4.46
CA LEU A 800 21.29 -25.23 -4.54
C LEU A 800 20.30 -24.86 -3.42
N ALA A 801 20.84 -24.56 -2.23
CA ALA A 801 20.08 -24.18 -1.05
C ALA A 801 20.21 -22.68 -0.71
N ASP A 802 20.83 -21.87 -1.58
CA ASP A 802 20.92 -20.42 -1.41
C ASP A 802 19.53 -19.78 -1.54
N VAL A 803 19.24 -18.79 -0.70
CA VAL A 803 17.91 -18.16 -0.63
C VAL A 803 17.61 -17.31 -1.87
N HIS A 804 18.62 -16.74 -2.53
CA HIS A 804 18.44 -15.87 -3.70
C HIS A 804 18.87 -16.51 -5.04
N ILE A 805 20.06 -17.10 -5.10
CA ILE A 805 20.75 -17.43 -6.36
C ILE A 805 19.91 -18.30 -7.31
N PRO A 806 19.24 -19.41 -6.89
CA PRO A 806 18.45 -20.25 -7.81
C PRO A 806 17.29 -19.52 -8.51
N LEU A 807 16.70 -18.50 -7.88
CA LEU A 807 15.66 -17.67 -8.49
C LEU A 807 16.26 -16.55 -9.34
N LEU A 808 17.41 -15.97 -8.98
CA LEU A 808 18.12 -15.02 -9.85
C LEU A 808 18.52 -15.69 -11.18
N LEU A 809 19.04 -16.92 -11.13
CA LEU A 809 19.35 -17.72 -12.31
C LEU A 809 18.10 -18.03 -13.13
N TRP A 810 16.98 -18.39 -12.48
CA TRP A 810 15.70 -18.53 -13.17
C TRP A 810 15.28 -17.24 -13.89
N TRP A 811 15.32 -16.07 -13.24
CA TRP A 811 14.91 -14.81 -13.86
C TRP A 811 15.89 -14.31 -14.94
N ALA A 812 17.17 -14.66 -14.85
CA ALA A 812 18.13 -14.45 -15.92
C ALA A 812 17.73 -15.24 -17.17
N ILE A 813 17.49 -16.56 -17.04
CA ILE A 813 17.04 -17.43 -18.14
C ILE A 813 15.69 -16.98 -18.70
N GLU A 814 14.72 -16.71 -17.84
CA GLU A 814 13.37 -16.29 -18.22
C GLU A 814 13.40 -15.01 -19.07
N SER A 815 14.25 -14.03 -18.69
CA SER A 815 14.41 -12.80 -19.46
C SER A 815 14.89 -13.02 -20.90
N LYS A 816 15.57 -14.14 -21.18
CA LYS A 816 16.06 -14.51 -22.51
C LYS A 816 15.15 -15.49 -23.25
N ALA A 817 14.22 -16.14 -22.55
CA ALA A 817 13.34 -17.17 -23.09
C ALA A 817 12.39 -16.66 -24.20
N GLY A 818 12.09 -15.36 -24.25
CA GLY A 818 11.32 -14.75 -25.34
C GLY A 818 12.14 -14.62 -26.63
N GLU A 819 13.01 -13.61 -26.66
CA GLU A 819 13.71 -13.19 -27.89
C GLU A 819 14.89 -14.09 -28.26
N SER A 820 15.62 -14.64 -27.29
CA SER A 820 16.83 -15.47 -27.47
C SER A 820 16.57 -16.96 -27.21
N ARG A 821 15.34 -17.40 -27.51
CA ARG A 821 14.79 -18.73 -27.19
C ARG A 821 15.65 -19.91 -27.62
N GLU A 822 16.28 -19.87 -28.79
CA GLU A 822 17.13 -20.99 -29.24
C GLU A 822 18.42 -21.10 -28.41
N MET A 823 19.03 -19.98 -27.99
CA MET A 823 20.20 -19.98 -27.10
C MET A 823 19.85 -20.53 -25.70
N VAL A 824 18.63 -20.25 -25.22
CA VAL A 824 18.12 -20.84 -23.96
C VAL A 824 17.94 -22.37 -24.08
N LEU A 825 17.67 -22.89 -25.28
CA LEU A 825 17.66 -24.34 -25.52
C LEU A 825 19.08 -24.91 -25.68
N GLU A 826 20.02 -24.14 -26.21
CA GLU A 826 21.43 -24.55 -26.37
C GLU A 826 22.12 -24.82 -25.03
N LEU A 827 21.76 -24.11 -23.96
CA LEU A 827 22.17 -24.44 -22.58
C LEU A 827 21.82 -25.89 -22.19
N LEU A 828 20.72 -26.44 -22.72
CA LEU A 828 20.24 -27.79 -22.46
C LEU A 828 20.59 -28.77 -23.59
N SER A 829 21.59 -28.46 -24.41
CA SER A 829 22.04 -29.33 -25.50
C SER A 829 22.89 -30.52 -25.01
N GLU A 830 23.73 -30.32 -24.00
CA GLU A 830 24.58 -31.37 -23.42
C GLU A 830 23.85 -32.10 -22.27
N PRO A 831 23.85 -33.46 -22.24
CA PRO A 831 23.17 -34.25 -21.21
C PRO A 831 23.62 -33.94 -19.77
N GLU A 832 24.88 -33.56 -19.59
CA GLU A 832 25.49 -33.21 -18.31
C GLU A 832 24.79 -32.00 -17.64
N THR A 833 24.34 -31.01 -18.42
CA THR A 833 23.63 -29.84 -17.89
C THR A 833 22.30 -30.22 -17.25
N TRP A 834 21.61 -31.22 -17.80
CA TRP A 834 20.36 -31.73 -17.23
C TRP A 834 20.55 -32.36 -15.85
N GLU A 835 21.72 -32.94 -15.58
CA GLU A 835 22.04 -33.59 -14.31
C GLU A 835 22.46 -32.60 -13.20
N LEU A 836 22.67 -31.32 -13.52
CA LEU A 836 23.04 -30.30 -12.54
C LEU A 836 21.92 -30.10 -11.50
N PRO A 837 22.23 -30.09 -10.18
CA PRO A 837 21.20 -30.04 -9.14
C PRO A 837 20.26 -28.83 -9.24
N ILE A 838 20.79 -27.65 -9.57
CA ILE A 838 19.98 -26.43 -9.73
C ILE A 838 19.06 -26.56 -10.94
N VAL A 839 19.55 -27.13 -12.05
CA VAL A 839 18.76 -27.34 -13.27
C VAL A 839 17.56 -28.26 -12.98
N ARG A 840 17.81 -29.43 -12.38
CA ARG A 840 16.79 -30.42 -11.98
C ARG A 840 15.76 -29.84 -11.01
N GLN A 841 16.19 -29.13 -9.97
CA GLN A 841 15.30 -28.69 -8.89
C GLN A 841 14.59 -27.37 -9.19
N HIS A 842 15.20 -26.46 -9.95
CA HIS A 842 14.74 -25.08 -10.07
C HIS A 842 14.49 -24.57 -11.49
N ILE A 843 15.09 -25.15 -12.52
CA ILE A 843 15.01 -24.60 -13.89
C ILE A 843 14.03 -25.36 -14.79
N LEU A 844 14.13 -26.69 -14.89
CA LEU A 844 13.42 -27.46 -15.92
C LEU A 844 11.89 -27.27 -15.88
N SER A 845 11.27 -27.43 -14.71
CA SER A 845 9.82 -27.23 -14.55
C SER A 845 9.41 -25.79 -14.84
N ARG A 846 10.18 -24.79 -14.37
CA ARG A 846 9.89 -23.37 -14.61
C ARG A 846 10.02 -23.00 -16.09
N LEU A 847 11.01 -23.54 -16.79
CA LEU A 847 11.23 -23.29 -18.23
C LEU A 847 10.10 -23.89 -19.08
N MET A 848 9.68 -25.12 -18.78
CA MET A 848 8.52 -25.72 -19.43
C MET A 848 7.24 -24.93 -19.14
N ARG A 849 7.03 -24.57 -17.86
CA ARG A 849 5.88 -23.76 -17.41
C ARG A 849 5.82 -22.41 -18.11
N ARG A 850 6.97 -21.76 -18.34
CA ARG A 850 7.08 -20.47 -19.02
C ARG A 850 6.56 -20.55 -20.45
N TYR A 851 7.07 -21.48 -21.26
CA TYR A 851 6.62 -21.64 -22.64
C TYR A 851 5.15 -22.10 -22.70
N ALA A 852 4.76 -23.06 -21.87
CA ALA A 852 3.37 -23.53 -21.79
C ALA A 852 2.39 -22.40 -21.39
N ALA A 853 2.78 -21.53 -20.44
CA ALA A 853 1.92 -20.43 -19.99
C ALA A 853 1.82 -19.31 -21.02
N ALA A 854 2.91 -18.99 -21.72
CA ALA A 854 2.92 -18.02 -22.84
C ALA A 854 2.05 -18.48 -24.02
N GLY A 855 2.11 -19.78 -24.34
CA GLY A 855 1.07 -20.46 -25.12
C GLY A 855 1.01 -20.15 -26.62
N SER A 856 1.92 -19.34 -27.18
CA SER A 856 1.97 -19.19 -28.65
C SER A 856 2.35 -20.52 -29.30
N ARG A 857 1.99 -20.73 -30.58
CA ARG A 857 2.38 -21.96 -31.31
C ARG A 857 3.89 -22.23 -31.25
N GLN A 858 4.71 -21.17 -31.25
CA GLN A 858 6.17 -21.29 -31.19
C GLN A 858 6.66 -21.67 -29.78
N ASP A 859 5.99 -21.21 -28.73
CA ASP A 859 6.27 -21.63 -27.35
C ASP A 859 5.87 -23.09 -27.13
N LEU A 860 4.70 -23.52 -27.62
CA LEU A 860 4.24 -24.91 -27.52
C LEU A 860 5.13 -25.88 -28.33
N ILE A 861 5.66 -25.46 -29.49
CA ILE A 861 6.72 -26.20 -30.19
C ILE A 861 8.00 -26.25 -29.36
N THR A 862 8.31 -25.22 -28.60
CA THR A 862 9.49 -25.18 -27.73
C THR A 862 9.33 -26.13 -26.54
N CYS A 863 8.13 -26.28 -25.97
CA CYS A 863 7.80 -27.39 -25.07
C CYS A 863 8.07 -28.76 -25.70
N ALA A 864 7.71 -28.94 -26.98
CA ALA A 864 7.97 -30.19 -27.71
C ALA A 864 9.46 -30.43 -27.99
N LYS A 865 10.26 -29.36 -28.17
CA LYS A 865 11.73 -29.45 -28.25
C LYS A 865 12.33 -29.89 -26.91
N LEU A 866 11.92 -29.26 -25.81
CA LEU A 866 12.39 -29.59 -24.45
C LEU A 866 12.16 -31.07 -24.10
N LEU A 867 10.96 -31.60 -24.37
CA LEU A 867 10.65 -33.01 -24.13
C LEU A 867 11.50 -33.99 -24.96
N ARG A 868 11.99 -33.58 -26.15
CA ARG A 868 12.88 -34.40 -26.99
C ARG A 868 14.36 -34.26 -26.63
N LEU A 869 14.75 -33.14 -26.04
CA LEU A 869 16.12 -32.91 -25.53
C LEU A 869 16.36 -33.62 -24.20
N ALA A 870 15.30 -33.83 -23.40
CA ALA A 870 15.38 -34.50 -22.11
C ALA A 870 16.02 -35.90 -22.20
N PRO A 871 17.19 -36.15 -21.56
CA PRO A 871 17.96 -37.38 -21.77
C PRO A 871 17.43 -38.58 -20.95
N SER A 872 16.45 -38.37 -20.07
CA SER A 872 15.88 -39.42 -19.22
C SER A 872 14.41 -39.16 -18.91
N LYS A 873 13.69 -40.22 -18.49
CA LYS A 873 12.29 -40.10 -18.06
C LYS A 873 12.11 -39.19 -16.83
N GLU A 874 13.09 -39.12 -15.93
CA GLU A 874 12.99 -38.23 -14.77
C GLU A 874 12.95 -36.76 -15.21
N HIS A 875 13.75 -36.40 -16.23
CA HIS A 875 13.73 -35.07 -16.81
C HIS A 875 12.42 -34.75 -17.54
N THR A 876 11.82 -35.71 -18.25
CA THR A 876 10.49 -35.50 -18.87
C THR A 876 9.39 -35.38 -17.83
N ASP A 877 9.44 -36.16 -16.73
CA ASP A 877 8.51 -36.02 -15.60
C ASP A 877 8.62 -34.63 -14.94
N GLN A 878 9.84 -34.09 -14.78
CA GLN A 878 10.07 -32.72 -14.27
C GLN A 878 9.57 -31.61 -15.20
N LEU A 879 9.77 -31.75 -16.51
CA LEU A 879 9.17 -30.84 -17.51
C LEU A 879 7.63 -30.91 -17.43
N MET A 880 7.05 -32.11 -17.45
CA MET A 880 5.60 -32.29 -17.44
C MET A 880 4.93 -31.70 -16.20
N LYS A 881 5.56 -31.75 -15.01
CA LYS A 881 5.08 -31.00 -13.84
C LYS A 881 4.92 -29.50 -14.14
N GLY A 882 5.92 -28.90 -14.78
CA GLY A 882 5.86 -27.49 -15.19
C GLY A 882 4.78 -27.20 -16.23
N PHE A 883 4.60 -28.12 -17.18
CA PHE A 883 3.52 -28.05 -18.18
C PHE A 883 2.14 -28.06 -17.51
N GLU A 884 1.92 -28.96 -16.55
CA GLU A 884 0.66 -29.08 -15.81
C GLU A 884 0.37 -27.84 -14.95
N GLU A 885 1.40 -27.30 -14.27
CA GLU A 885 1.29 -26.02 -13.54
C GLU A 885 0.90 -24.83 -14.44
N ALA A 886 1.22 -24.85 -15.74
CA ALA A 886 0.85 -23.80 -16.68
C ALA A 886 -0.60 -23.92 -17.20
N PHE A 887 -1.15 -25.13 -17.20
CA PHE A 887 -2.51 -25.43 -17.68
C PHE A 887 -3.53 -25.69 -16.56
N GLN A 888 -3.14 -25.50 -15.30
CA GLN A 888 -4.07 -25.55 -14.17
C GLN A 888 -5.18 -24.49 -14.36
N GLY A 889 -6.42 -24.96 -14.55
CA GLY A 889 -7.58 -24.10 -14.84
C GLY A 889 -7.67 -23.59 -16.29
N ARG A 890 -6.90 -24.13 -17.23
CA ARG A 890 -6.94 -23.79 -18.66
C ARG A 890 -7.27 -25.02 -19.53
N SER A 891 -7.86 -24.77 -20.70
CA SER A 891 -8.12 -25.82 -21.69
C SER A 891 -6.83 -26.29 -22.36
N LEU A 892 -6.83 -27.53 -22.84
CA LEU A 892 -5.75 -28.16 -23.62
C LEU A 892 -6.19 -28.55 -25.05
N ALA A 893 -7.35 -28.06 -25.50
CA ALA A 893 -7.96 -28.47 -26.77
C ALA A 893 -7.14 -28.14 -28.04
N THR A 894 -6.02 -27.42 -27.91
CA THR A 894 -5.30 -26.78 -29.04
C THR A 894 -3.78 -26.97 -28.99
N LEU A 895 -3.30 -28.10 -28.45
CA LEU A 895 -1.88 -28.46 -28.52
C LEU A 895 -1.45 -28.85 -29.95
N PRO A 896 -0.31 -28.34 -30.47
CA PRO A 896 0.25 -28.80 -31.74
C PRO A 896 0.52 -30.31 -31.74
N GLU A 897 0.27 -30.99 -32.87
CA GLU A 897 0.55 -32.44 -33.03
C GLU A 897 1.99 -32.79 -32.64
N GLU A 898 2.95 -31.91 -32.92
CA GLU A 898 4.35 -32.11 -32.57
C GLU A 898 4.57 -32.17 -31.06
N LEU A 899 3.77 -31.45 -30.27
CA LEU A 899 3.81 -31.45 -28.80
C LEU A 899 3.05 -32.66 -28.24
N VAL A 900 1.85 -32.96 -28.74
CA VAL A 900 1.08 -34.16 -28.35
C VAL A 900 1.93 -35.41 -28.53
N LYS A 901 2.61 -35.53 -29.68
CA LYS A 901 3.52 -36.63 -29.97
C LYS A 901 4.73 -36.68 -29.03
N ALA A 902 5.35 -35.53 -28.71
CA ALA A 902 6.49 -35.49 -27.78
C ALA A 902 6.10 -35.88 -26.35
N ILE A 903 4.90 -35.49 -25.92
CA ILE A 903 4.29 -35.89 -24.65
C ILE A 903 4.06 -37.40 -24.62
N ASP A 904 3.55 -37.98 -25.70
CA ASP A 904 3.34 -39.43 -25.81
C ASP A 904 4.66 -40.22 -25.82
N GLU A 905 5.64 -39.75 -26.58
CA GLU A 905 7.00 -40.34 -26.67
C GLU A 905 7.73 -40.30 -25.32
N SER A 906 7.43 -39.31 -24.46
CA SER A 906 8.03 -39.19 -23.11
C SER A 906 7.53 -40.23 -22.10
N GLY A 907 6.32 -40.78 -22.30
CA GLY A 907 5.65 -41.62 -21.31
C GLY A 907 5.35 -40.91 -19.98
N SER A 908 5.32 -39.57 -19.96
CA SER A 908 5.13 -38.72 -18.78
C SER A 908 3.77 -38.02 -18.71
N ALA A 909 2.83 -38.37 -19.59
CA ALA A 909 1.48 -37.79 -19.58
C ALA A 909 0.67 -38.24 -18.35
N SER A 910 0.14 -37.30 -17.57
CA SER A 910 -0.79 -37.61 -16.47
C SER A 910 -2.12 -38.16 -16.98
N LEU A 911 -2.88 -38.81 -16.08
CA LEU A 911 -4.22 -39.34 -16.36
C LEU A 911 -5.13 -38.29 -17.02
N VAL A 912 -5.16 -37.07 -16.49
CA VAL A 912 -5.89 -35.90 -17.03
C VAL A 912 -5.57 -35.67 -18.51
N LEU A 913 -4.28 -35.68 -18.85
CA LEU A 913 -3.80 -35.47 -20.21
C LEU A 913 -4.12 -36.65 -21.14
N GLN A 914 -4.01 -37.87 -20.64
CA GLN A 914 -4.33 -39.09 -21.38
C GLN A 914 -5.84 -39.25 -21.66
N VAL A 915 -6.70 -38.80 -20.74
CA VAL A 915 -8.16 -38.72 -20.94
C VAL A 915 -8.49 -37.67 -22.00
N ARG A 916 -7.83 -36.50 -21.96
CA ARG A 916 -7.95 -35.47 -23.01
C ARG A 916 -7.51 -35.98 -24.39
N GLN A 917 -6.63 -36.98 -24.45
CA GLN A 917 -6.23 -37.72 -25.67
C GLN A 917 -7.13 -38.92 -26.01
N LEU A 918 -8.20 -39.19 -25.26
CA LEU A 918 -9.09 -40.34 -25.40
C LEU A 918 -8.38 -41.72 -25.36
N LYS A 919 -7.29 -41.86 -24.60
CA LYS A 919 -6.60 -43.15 -24.42
C LYS A 919 -7.50 -44.15 -23.66
N PRO A 920 -7.81 -45.34 -24.21
CA PRO A 920 -8.83 -46.23 -23.63
C PRO A 920 -8.61 -46.66 -22.17
N GLU A 921 -7.35 -46.90 -21.78
CA GLU A 921 -7.01 -47.33 -20.41
C GLU A 921 -7.18 -46.18 -19.41
N ALA A 922 -6.67 -44.99 -19.75
CA ALA A 922 -6.85 -43.76 -18.97
C ALA A 922 -8.32 -43.34 -18.83
N VAL A 923 -9.10 -43.50 -19.91
CA VAL A 923 -10.56 -43.29 -19.89
C VAL A 923 -11.24 -44.19 -18.85
N GLN A 924 -10.92 -45.50 -18.82
CA GLN A 924 -11.51 -46.42 -17.84
C GLN A 924 -11.13 -46.08 -16.40
N GLU A 925 -9.87 -45.72 -16.15
CA GLU A 925 -9.40 -45.30 -14.84
C GLU A 925 -10.10 -44.01 -14.36
N ALA A 926 -10.20 -43.00 -15.23
CA ALA A 926 -10.86 -41.74 -14.92
C ALA A 926 -12.36 -41.89 -14.63
N LEU A 927 -13.07 -42.73 -15.39
CA LEU A 927 -14.47 -43.06 -15.12
C LEU A 927 -14.65 -43.70 -13.74
N SER A 928 -13.72 -44.59 -13.35
CA SER A 928 -13.75 -45.22 -12.02
C SER A 928 -13.51 -44.22 -10.89
N ILE A 929 -12.56 -43.28 -11.05
CA ILE A 929 -12.24 -42.28 -10.02
C ILE A 929 -13.37 -41.26 -9.87
N ALA A 930 -13.91 -40.74 -10.98
CA ALA A 930 -15.01 -39.78 -10.96
C ALA A 930 -16.27 -40.33 -10.27
N ALA A 931 -16.53 -41.64 -10.44
CA ALA A 931 -17.65 -42.35 -9.82
C ALA A 931 -17.48 -42.67 -8.33
N ASP A 932 -16.27 -42.61 -7.77
CA ASP A 932 -16.04 -42.92 -6.35
C ASP A 932 -16.51 -41.79 -5.43
N GLY A 933 -17.67 -41.97 -4.81
CA GLY A 933 -18.23 -41.02 -3.84
C GLY A 933 -17.35 -40.76 -2.61
N GLY A 934 -16.40 -41.66 -2.29
CA GLY A 934 -15.44 -41.49 -1.20
C GLY A 934 -14.04 -41.01 -1.63
N GLY A 935 -13.81 -40.80 -2.93
CA GLY A 935 -12.53 -40.36 -3.49
C GLY A 935 -12.26 -38.86 -3.30
N ASP A 936 -11.05 -38.42 -3.67
CA ASP A 936 -10.64 -37.02 -3.55
C ASP A 936 -11.52 -36.08 -4.39
N ALA A 937 -12.08 -35.05 -3.74
CA ALA A 937 -13.03 -34.14 -4.38
C ALA A 937 -12.38 -33.28 -5.47
N ALA A 938 -11.10 -32.87 -5.30
CA ALA A 938 -10.40 -32.04 -6.28
C ALA A 938 -10.07 -32.84 -7.55
N GLN A 939 -9.57 -34.08 -7.40
CA GLN A 939 -9.33 -34.99 -8.52
C GLN A 939 -10.64 -35.31 -9.27
N ARG A 940 -11.75 -35.55 -8.55
CA ARG A 940 -13.06 -35.78 -9.16
C ARG A 940 -13.57 -34.56 -9.92
N LEU A 941 -13.45 -33.36 -9.35
CA LEU A 941 -13.85 -32.11 -10.01
C LEU A 941 -13.12 -31.92 -11.36
N ALA A 942 -11.80 -32.11 -11.36
CA ALA A 942 -10.99 -32.01 -12.59
C ALA A 942 -11.43 -33.04 -13.65
N LEU A 943 -11.68 -34.30 -13.27
CA LEU A 943 -12.14 -35.33 -14.21
C LEU A 943 -13.55 -35.05 -14.77
N LEU A 944 -14.48 -34.60 -13.93
CA LEU A 944 -15.84 -34.24 -14.38
C LEU A 944 -15.81 -33.09 -15.40
N GLN A 945 -14.98 -32.07 -15.18
CA GLN A 945 -14.79 -30.96 -16.12
C GLN A 945 -14.23 -31.44 -17.47
N ILE A 946 -13.22 -32.32 -17.45
CA ILE A 946 -12.62 -32.90 -18.66
C ILE A 946 -13.64 -33.68 -19.49
N PHE A 947 -14.60 -34.37 -18.85
CA PHE A 947 -15.67 -35.06 -19.56
C PHE A 947 -16.62 -34.12 -20.33
N GLY A 948 -16.62 -32.81 -20.06
CA GLY A 948 -17.29 -31.81 -20.91
C GLY A 948 -16.43 -31.34 -22.10
N GLU A 949 -15.11 -31.40 -21.96
CA GLU A 949 -14.14 -30.93 -22.96
C GLU A 949 -13.93 -31.94 -24.10
N VAL A 950 -14.01 -33.25 -23.83
CA VAL A 950 -13.83 -34.33 -24.82
C VAL A 950 -15.10 -35.11 -25.10
N ASP A 951 -15.18 -35.75 -26.27
CA ASP A 951 -16.33 -36.61 -26.61
C ASP A 951 -16.17 -38.00 -26.01
N LEU A 952 -16.74 -38.21 -24.83
CA LEU A 952 -16.67 -39.47 -24.08
C LEU A 952 -18.08 -39.91 -23.60
N PRO A 953 -18.91 -40.51 -24.48
CA PRO A 953 -20.29 -40.91 -24.16
C PRO A 953 -20.44 -41.85 -22.94
N GLU A 954 -19.40 -42.62 -22.62
CA GLU A 954 -19.31 -43.49 -21.45
C GLU A 954 -19.35 -42.71 -20.11
N SER A 955 -18.97 -41.42 -20.12
CA SER A 955 -19.00 -40.56 -18.93
C SER A 955 -20.41 -40.17 -18.46
N VAL A 956 -21.41 -40.28 -19.34
CA VAL A 956 -22.77 -39.81 -19.07
C VAL A 956 -23.36 -40.47 -17.81
N ASP A 957 -23.12 -41.76 -17.59
CA ASP A 957 -23.66 -42.47 -16.42
C ASP A 957 -23.04 -41.94 -15.10
N VAL A 958 -21.76 -41.57 -15.12
CA VAL A 958 -21.05 -40.98 -13.97
C VAL A 958 -21.51 -39.55 -13.69
N LEU A 959 -21.69 -38.76 -14.76
CA LEU A 959 -22.21 -37.40 -14.69
C LEU A 959 -23.65 -37.38 -14.15
N LEU A 960 -24.53 -38.25 -14.66
CA LEU A 960 -25.90 -38.40 -14.18
C LEU A 960 -25.98 -38.92 -12.73
N GLY A 961 -25.08 -39.82 -12.35
CA GLY A 961 -24.93 -40.27 -10.95
C GLY A 961 -24.51 -39.13 -10.01
N THR A 962 -23.65 -38.22 -10.47
CA THR A 962 -23.16 -37.08 -9.69
C THR A 962 -24.27 -36.06 -9.40
N ILE A 963 -25.08 -35.70 -10.40
CA ILE A 963 -26.19 -34.73 -10.20
C ILE A 963 -27.31 -35.29 -9.31
N SER A 964 -27.52 -36.61 -9.34
CA SER A 964 -28.58 -37.31 -8.60
C SER A 964 -28.16 -37.75 -7.20
N GLY A 965 -26.87 -37.67 -6.87
CA GLY A 965 -26.27 -38.18 -5.64
C GLY A 965 -26.01 -37.12 -4.57
N ASP A 966 -25.45 -37.58 -3.44
CA ASP A 966 -24.98 -36.74 -2.34
C ASP A 966 -23.58 -36.15 -2.64
N ALA A 967 -23.49 -35.41 -3.74
CA ALA A 967 -22.31 -34.65 -4.14
C ALA A 967 -22.48 -33.16 -3.79
N GLY A 968 -21.37 -32.49 -3.47
CA GLY A 968 -21.35 -31.04 -3.26
C GLY A 968 -21.65 -30.25 -4.53
N ASP A 969 -22.15 -29.02 -4.36
CA ASP A 969 -22.69 -28.20 -5.46
C ASP A 969 -21.68 -27.94 -6.58
N GLU A 970 -20.40 -27.77 -6.26
CA GLU A 970 -19.33 -27.56 -7.25
C GLU A 970 -19.18 -28.75 -8.22
N LEU A 971 -19.24 -29.98 -7.70
CA LEU A 971 -19.23 -31.21 -8.51
C LEU A 971 -20.52 -31.35 -9.34
N LYS A 972 -21.67 -30.93 -8.78
CA LYS A 972 -22.97 -30.96 -9.48
C LYS A 972 -23.01 -29.96 -10.63
N MET A 973 -22.52 -28.73 -10.44
CA MET A 973 -22.42 -27.71 -11.49
C MET A 973 -21.47 -28.15 -12.61
N ALA A 974 -20.30 -28.69 -12.27
CA ALA A 974 -19.35 -29.23 -13.25
C ALA A 974 -19.96 -30.39 -14.05
N ALA A 975 -20.72 -31.28 -13.41
CA ALA A 975 -21.40 -32.37 -14.08
C ALA A 975 -22.55 -31.89 -15.00
N LEU A 976 -23.36 -30.93 -14.56
CA LEU A 976 -24.45 -30.33 -15.37
C LEU A 976 -23.92 -29.64 -16.63
N THR A 977 -22.84 -28.85 -16.48
CA THR A 977 -22.18 -28.17 -17.61
C THR A 977 -21.60 -29.19 -18.60
N SER A 978 -20.96 -30.25 -18.10
CA SER A 978 -20.34 -31.28 -18.95
C SER A 978 -21.37 -32.16 -19.68
N LEU A 979 -22.54 -32.40 -19.07
CA LEU A 979 -23.64 -33.12 -19.69
C LEU A 979 -24.17 -32.45 -20.96
N MET A 980 -24.02 -31.13 -21.10
CA MET A 980 -24.48 -30.38 -22.28
C MET A 980 -23.89 -30.91 -23.59
N ARG A 981 -22.68 -31.49 -23.56
CA ARG A 981 -22.06 -32.10 -24.74
C ARG A 981 -22.90 -33.25 -25.31
N TYR A 982 -23.49 -34.08 -24.47
CA TYR A 982 -24.01 -35.39 -24.86
C TYR A 982 -25.49 -35.35 -25.23
N ASP A 983 -25.83 -35.35 -26.53
CA ASP A 983 -27.23 -35.36 -26.97
C ASP A 983 -27.90 -36.72 -26.74
N GLN A 984 -28.47 -36.91 -25.55
CA GLN A 984 -29.23 -38.09 -25.17
C GLN A 984 -30.50 -37.66 -24.43
N PRO A 985 -31.72 -38.07 -24.85
CA PRO A 985 -32.97 -37.64 -24.22
C PRO A 985 -33.04 -37.89 -22.70
N ARG A 986 -32.42 -38.99 -22.23
CA ARG A 986 -32.32 -39.33 -20.80
C ARG A 986 -31.59 -38.29 -19.95
N VAL A 987 -30.74 -37.46 -20.54
CA VAL A 987 -30.03 -36.37 -19.85
C VAL A 987 -31.03 -35.30 -19.42
N ALA A 988 -31.88 -34.84 -20.33
CA ALA A 988 -32.93 -33.87 -20.00
C ALA A 988 -33.93 -34.43 -18.97
N GLU A 989 -34.34 -35.70 -19.12
CA GLU A 989 -35.22 -36.38 -18.15
C GLU A 989 -34.61 -36.43 -16.74
N ALA A 990 -33.33 -36.77 -16.64
CA ALA A 990 -32.62 -36.85 -15.36
C ALA A 990 -32.37 -35.47 -14.72
N ILE A 991 -31.99 -34.45 -15.50
CA ILE A 991 -31.82 -33.08 -15.00
C ILE A 991 -33.16 -32.53 -14.51
N VAL A 992 -34.26 -32.72 -15.26
CA VAL A 992 -35.62 -32.35 -14.83
C VAL A 992 -36.04 -33.08 -13.54
N ALA A 993 -35.68 -34.35 -13.39
CA ALA A 993 -35.97 -35.12 -12.18
C ALA A 993 -35.16 -34.66 -10.95
N ALA A 994 -33.89 -34.29 -11.14
CA ALA A 994 -33.02 -33.78 -10.09
C ALA A 994 -33.32 -32.31 -9.71
N PHE A 995 -33.88 -31.51 -10.63
CA PHE A 995 -34.09 -30.07 -10.48
C PHE A 995 -34.66 -29.60 -9.12
N PRO A 996 -35.69 -30.26 -8.53
CA PRO A 996 -36.26 -29.83 -7.25
C PRO A 996 -35.36 -30.05 -6.03
N SER A 997 -34.29 -30.86 -6.15
CA SER A 997 -33.32 -31.13 -5.07
C SER A 997 -31.97 -30.45 -5.25
N LEU A 998 -31.80 -29.63 -6.31
CA LEU A 998 -30.61 -28.82 -6.53
C LEU A 998 -30.68 -27.52 -5.72
N SER A 999 -29.51 -26.98 -5.34
CA SER A 999 -29.40 -25.62 -4.80
C SER A 999 -29.66 -24.56 -5.87
N ALA A 1000 -29.81 -23.29 -5.48
CA ALA A 1000 -30.11 -22.21 -6.44
C ALA A 1000 -29.04 -22.07 -7.55
N ASP A 1001 -27.76 -22.21 -7.21
CA ASP A 1001 -26.65 -22.10 -8.16
C ASP A 1001 -26.60 -23.32 -9.10
N ALA A 1002 -26.84 -24.52 -8.57
CA ALA A 1002 -26.95 -25.74 -9.38
C ALA A 1002 -28.23 -25.75 -10.25
N GLN A 1003 -29.34 -25.12 -9.80
CA GLN A 1003 -30.53 -24.90 -10.62
C GLN A 1003 -30.24 -23.97 -11.81
N ALA A 1004 -29.43 -22.91 -11.62
CA ALA A 1004 -29.03 -22.04 -12.72
C ALA A 1004 -28.26 -22.83 -13.80
N ALA A 1005 -27.24 -23.61 -13.42
CA ALA A 1005 -26.51 -24.48 -14.34
C ALA A 1005 -27.42 -25.53 -15.02
N ALA A 1006 -28.42 -26.06 -14.30
CA ALA A 1006 -29.41 -26.99 -14.86
C ALA A 1006 -30.34 -26.33 -15.89
N LEU A 1007 -30.71 -25.05 -15.69
CA LEU A 1007 -31.47 -24.27 -16.67
C LEU A 1007 -30.63 -23.93 -17.91
N THR A 1008 -29.35 -23.57 -17.74
CA THR A 1008 -28.39 -23.41 -18.85
C THR A 1008 -28.31 -24.69 -19.69
N ALA A 1009 -28.19 -25.85 -19.03
CA ALA A 1009 -28.16 -27.12 -19.73
C ALA A 1009 -29.47 -27.44 -20.44
N LEU A 1010 -30.62 -27.38 -19.76
CA LEU A 1010 -31.93 -27.73 -20.34
C LEU A 1010 -32.37 -26.79 -21.48
N SER A 1011 -32.04 -25.51 -21.42
CA SER A 1011 -32.36 -24.56 -22.49
C SER A 1011 -31.45 -24.66 -23.72
N SER A 1012 -30.34 -25.41 -23.65
CA SER A 1012 -29.32 -25.45 -24.71
C SER A 1012 -29.76 -26.15 -26.00
N ARG A 1013 -30.75 -27.05 -25.99
CA ARG A 1013 -31.26 -27.75 -27.19
C ARG A 1013 -32.79 -27.73 -27.25
N ALA A 1014 -33.38 -27.76 -28.44
CA ALA A 1014 -34.83 -27.77 -28.66
C ALA A 1014 -35.56 -28.89 -27.90
N ALA A 1015 -35.08 -30.13 -28.01
CA ALA A 1015 -35.69 -31.30 -27.36
C ALA A 1015 -35.65 -31.21 -25.83
N TRP A 1016 -34.59 -30.62 -25.27
CA TRP A 1016 -34.40 -30.50 -23.82
C TRP A 1016 -35.22 -29.31 -23.27
N SER A 1017 -35.29 -28.22 -24.05
CA SER A 1017 -36.16 -27.08 -23.81
C SER A 1017 -37.61 -27.52 -23.73
N LYS A 1018 -38.04 -28.38 -24.66
CA LYS A 1018 -39.37 -29.01 -24.66
C LYS A 1018 -39.63 -29.85 -23.40
N ALA A 1019 -38.64 -30.63 -22.93
CA ALA A 1019 -38.77 -31.40 -21.70
C ALA A 1019 -38.92 -30.50 -20.45
N LEU A 1020 -38.17 -29.39 -20.38
CA LEU A 1020 -38.32 -28.36 -19.35
C LEU A 1020 -39.71 -27.70 -19.41
N LEU A 1021 -40.13 -27.24 -20.58
CA LEU A 1021 -41.44 -26.60 -20.80
C LEU A 1021 -42.60 -27.54 -20.45
N GLN A 1022 -42.50 -28.83 -20.76
CA GLN A 1022 -43.47 -29.84 -20.36
C GLN A 1022 -43.48 -30.11 -18.84
N ALA A 1023 -42.31 -30.05 -18.18
CA ALA A 1023 -42.24 -30.15 -16.72
C ALA A 1023 -42.90 -28.94 -16.02
N ILE A 1024 -42.80 -27.76 -16.64
CA ILE A 1024 -43.43 -26.51 -16.16
C ILE A 1024 -44.94 -26.53 -16.40
N ALA A 1025 -45.39 -26.84 -17.62
CA ALA A 1025 -46.82 -27.00 -17.92
C ALA A 1025 -47.48 -28.12 -17.08
N GLY A 1026 -46.71 -29.16 -16.71
CA GLY A 1026 -47.11 -30.22 -15.79
C GLY A 1026 -47.00 -29.87 -14.29
N GLY A 1027 -46.62 -28.64 -13.92
CA GLY A 1027 -46.54 -28.16 -12.54
C GLY A 1027 -45.44 -28.78 -11.67
N ARG A 1028 -44.42 -29.43 -12.27
CA ARG A 1028 -43.25 -29.97 -11.54
C ARG A 1028 -42.20 -28.91 -11.24
N ILE A 1029 -42.12 -27.89 -12.09
CA ILE A 1029 -41.25 -26.72 -11.96
C ILE A 1029 -42.16 -25.48 -12.09
N ALA A 1030 -41.99 -24.50 -11.21
CA ALA A 1030 -42.81 -23.29 -11.24
C ALA A 1030 -42.41 -22.38 -12.41
N ALA A 1031 -43.36 -21.87 -13.19
CA ALA A 1031 -43.06 -20.99 -14.33
C ALA A 1031 -42.34 -19.69 -13.89
N GLU A 1032 -42.64 -19.24 -12.67
CA GLU A 1032 -42.06 -18.07 -12.01
C GLU A 1032 -40.59 -18.29 -11.58
N SER A 1033 -40.11 -19.55 -11.56
CA SER A 1033 -38.72 -19.88 -11.23
C SER A 1033 -37.77 -19.82 -12.43
N ILE A 1034 -38.28 -19.59 -13.64
CA ILE A 1034 -37.49 -19.54 -14.88
C ILE A 1034 -37.16 -18.09 -15.24
N PRO A 1035 -35.86 -17.71 -15.37
CA PRO A 1035 -35.47 -16.39 -15.85
C PRO A 1035 -35.97 -16.15 -17.28
N LEU A 1036 -36.47 -14.94 -17.57
CA LEU A 1036 -37.01 -14.60 -18.88
C LEU A 1036 -35.97 -14.74 -20.00
N ASP A 1037 -34.69 -14.51 -19.72
CA ASP A 1037 -33.63 -14.66 -20.71
C ASP A 1037 -33.35 -16.14 -21.05
N THR A 1038 -33.56 -17.07 -20.10
CA THR A 1038 -33.61 -18.52 -20.40
C THR A 1038 -34.78 -18.84 -21.33
N VAL A 1039 -35.96 -18.24 -21.12
CA VAL A 1039 -37.11 -18.40 -22.03
C VAL A 1039 -36.81 -17.84 -23.42
N ARG A 1040 -36.14 -16.68 -23.50
CA ARG A 1040 -35.70 -16.08 -24.76
C ARG A 1040 -34.70 -16.96 -25.51
N LEU A 1041 -33.72 -17.55 -24.82
CA LEU A 1041 -32.78 -18.52 -25.42
C LEU A 1041 -33.53 -19.68 -26.10
N MET A 1042 -34.56 -20.22 -25.46
CA MET A 1042 -35.38 -21.29 -26.04
C MET A 1042 -36.13 -20.87 -27.31
N THR A 1043 -36.38 -19.58 -27.54
CA THR A 1043 -37.03 -19.10 -28.79
C THR A 1043 -36.13 -19.18 -30.03
N PHE A 1044 -34.80 -19.25 -29.86
CA PHE A 1044 -33.85 -19.33 -30.97
C PHE A 1044 -33.72 -20.73 -31.59
N HIS A 1045 -34.29 -21.76 -30.97
CA HIS A 1045 -34.30 -23.14 -31.49
C HIS A 1045 -35.07 -23.31 -32.81
N GLN A 1046 -35.89 -22.33 -33.21
CA GLN A 1046 -36.78 -22.37 -34.39
C GLN A 1046 -37.74 -23.58 -34.41
N ASP A 1047 -37.93 -24.25 -33.27
CA ASP A 1047 -38.83 -25.39 -33.08
C ASP A 1047 -40.25 -24.91 -32.77
N GLN A 1048 -41.23 -25.44 -33.52
CA GLN A 1048 -42.62 -25.01 -33.41
C GLN A 1048 -43.27 -25.40 -32.08
N ASP A 1049 -42.99 -26.60 -31.55
CA ASP A 1049 -43.58 -27.08 -30.31
C ASP A 1049 -43.03 -26.30 -29.10
N VAL A 1050 -41.75 -25.94 -29.14
CA VAL A 1050 -41.11 -25.05 -28.16
C VAL A 1050 -41.73 -23.64 -28.24
N ALA A 1051 -41.93 -23.09 -29.44
CA ALA A 1051 -42.55 -21.78 -29.62
C ALA A 1051 -44.02 -21.73 -29.15
N GLU A 1052 -44.81 -22.77 -29.42
CA GLU A 1052 -46.20 -22.89 -28.95
C GLU A 1052 -46.26 -22.98 -27.41
N LEU A 1053 -45.45 -23.84 -26.78
CA LEU A 1053 -45.38 -23.95 -25.31
C LEU A 1053 -44.90 -22.66 -24.64
N ILE A 1054 -43.95 -21.94 -25.23
CA ILE A 1054 -43.51 -20.63 -24.73
C ILE A 1054 -44.65 -19.61 -24.84
N GLY A 1055 -45.39 -19.59 -25.94
CA GLY A 1055 -46.53 -18.68 -26.14
C GLY A 1055 -47.71 -18.94 -25.18
N GLU A 1056 -47.94 -20.20 -24.79
CA GLU A 1056 -48.93 -20.58 -23.77
C GLU A 1056 -48.51 -20.17 -22.36
N LEU A 1057 -47.23 -20.39 -22.00
CA LEU A 1057 -46.71 -20.16 -20.65
C LEU A 1057 -46.30 -18.69 -20.39
N TRP A 1058 -45.81 -17.98 -21.40
CA TRP A 1058 -45.40 -16.56 -21.33
C TRP A 1058 -45.84 -15.78 -22.59
N PRO A 1059 -47.04 -15.18 -22.63
CA PRO A 1059 -47.51 -14.43 -23.79
C PRO A 1059 -46.73 -13.12 -24.09
N ASP A 1060 -45.93 -12.60 -23.16
CA ASP A 1060 -45.24 -11.28 -23.26
C ASP A 1060 -43.69 -11.37 -23.41
N VAL A 1061 -43.13 -12.46 -23.95
CA VAL A 1061 -41.66 -12.74 -23.97
C VAL A 1061 -40.79 -11.68 -24.65
N GLN A 1062 -41.34 -10.87 -25.57
CA GLN A 1062 -40.55 -9.89 -26.34
C GLN A 1062 -39.98 -8.73 -25.49
N GLY A 1063 -40.48 -8.54 -24.26
CA GLY A 1063 -40.08 -7.43 -23.38
C GLY A 1063 -40.82 -6.12 -23.69
N ALA A 1064 -40.38 -5.04 -23.07
CA ALA A 1064 -40.98 -3.72 -23.28
C ALA A 1064 -40.64 -3.16 -24.67
N SER A 1065 -41.59 -2.48 -25.31
CA SER A 1065 -41.34 -1.77 -26.57
C SER A 1065 -40.47 -0.52 -26.34
N ASN A 1066 -39.76 -0.07 -27.38
CA ASN A 1066 -39.00 1.18 -27.33
C ASN A 1066 -39.86 2.38 -26.86
N ALA A 1067 -41.15 2.42 -27.18
CA ALA A 1067 -42.04 3.48 -26.72
C ALA A 1067 -42.33 3.42 -25.21
N GLN A 1068 -42.43 2.22 -24.64
CA GLN A 1068 -42.59 2.00 -23.19
C GLN A 1068 -41.29 2.30 -22.44
N MET A 1069 -40.14 1.83 -22.94
CA MET A 1069 -38.83 2.13 -22.35
C MET A 1069 -38.52 3.63 -22.38
N GLN A 1070 -38.91 4.36 -23.43
CA GLN A 1070 -38.74 5.82 -23.49
C GLN A 1070 -39.67 6.57 -22.52
N ALA A 1071 -40.86 6.04 -22.24
CA ALA A 1071 -41.73 6.58 -21.18
C ALA A 1071 -41.14 6.33 -19.78
N GLU A 1072 -40.71 5.10 -19.50
CA GLU A 1072 -40.05 4.72 -18.24
C GLU A 1072 -38.75 5.51 -18.00
N LEU A 1073 -37.96 5.77 -19.06
CA LEU A 1073 -36.81 6.67 -19.05
C LEU A 1073 -37.19 8.10 -18.66
N ALA A 1074 -38.26 8.65 -19.24
CA ALA A 1074 -38.71 10.01 -18.94
C ALA A 1074 -39.22 10.14 -17.49
N ASP A 1075 -40.04 9.19 -17.05
CA ASP A 1075 -40.62 9.15 -15.70
C ASP A 1075 -39.52 8.97 -14.65
N ALA A 1076 -38.59 8.04 -14.83
CA ALA A 1076 -37.46 7.84 -13.91
C ALA A 1076 -36.45 9.01 -13.94
N THR A 1077 -36.28 9.69 -15.08
CA THR A 1077 -35.47 10.93 -15.15
C THR A 1077 -36.09 12.05 -14.31
N GLU A 1078 -37.40 12.26 -14.39
CA GLU A 1078 -38.09 13.32 -13.63
C GLU A 1078 -38.19 12.96 -12.14
N LEU A 1079 -38.39 11.67 -11.83
CA LEU A 1079 -38.27 11.15 -10.48
C LEU A 1079 -36.90 11.48 -9.89
N LEU A 1080 -35.80 11.09 -10.54
CA LEU A 1080 -34.45 11.23 -9.97
C LEU A 1080 -33.99 12.70 -9.75
N LYS A 1081 -34.63 13.69 -10.40
CA LYS A 1081 -34.40 15.12 -10.10
C LYS A 1081 -35.00 15.59 -8.77
N THR A 1082 -36.01 14.91 -8.24
CA THR A 1082 -36.98 15.47 -7.27
C THR A 1082 -36.90 14.86 -5.86
N GLY A 1083 -35.70 14.77 -5.28
CA GLY A 1083 -35.49 14.28 -3.91
C GLY A 1083 -34.38 13.23 -3.79
N SER A 1084 -33.88 13.01 -2.57
CA SER A 1084 -32.71 12.18 -2.29
C SER A 1084 -33.00 10.69 -2.11
N GLY A 1085 -32.02 9.84 -2.45
CA GLY A 1085 -31.99 8.43 -2.07
C GLY A 1085 -31.04 8.15 -0.90
N ASP A 1086 -31.31 7.05 -0.19
CA ASP A 1086 -30.46 6.46 0.83
C ASP A 1086 -29.55 5.39 0.18
N PRO A 1087 -28.23 5.62 0.09
CA PRO A 1087 -27.34 4.69 -0.59
C PRO A 1087 -27.15 3.39 0.22
N TYR A 1088 -27.41 3.35 1.53
CA TYR A 1088 -27.31 2.10 2.32
C TYR A 1088 -28.42 1.12 1.96
N ARG A 1089 -29.65 1.62 1.80
CA ARG A 1089 -30.75 0.83 1.22
C ARG A 1089 -30.48 0.52 -0.25
N GLY A 1090 -29.88 1.46 -0.97
CA GLY A 1090 -29.38 1.26 -2.34
C GLY A 1090 -28.40 0.09 -2.49
N LYS A 1091 -27.46 -0.10 -1.55
CA LYS A 1091 -26.51 -1.23 -1.55
C LYS A 1091 -27.22 -2.58 -1.47
N GLN A 1092 -28.27 -2.68 -0.66
CA GLN A 1092 -29.08 -3.90 -0.56
C GLN A 1092 -29.84 -4.20 -1.85
N LEU A 1093 -30.44 -3.17 -2.47
CA LEU A 1093 -31.11 -3.28 -3.78
C LEU A 1093 -30.11 -3.64 -4.89
N TYR A 1094 -28.92 -3.06 -4.86
CA TYR A 1094 -27.82 -3.39 -5.75
C TYR A 1094 -27.42 -4.86 -5.62
N GLN A 1095 -27.06 -5.33 -4.42
CA GLN A 1095 -26.64 -6.72 -4.19
C GLN A 1095 -27.71 -7.74 -4.64
N LYS A 1096 -29.00 -7.43 -4.44
CA LYS A 1096 -30.11 -8.28 -4.88
C LYS A 1096 -30.22 -8.40 -6.41
N SER A 1097 -29.90 -7.34 -7.15
CA SER A 1097 -30.25 -7.21 -8.58
C SER A 1097 -29.04 -7.01 -9.49
N CYS A 1098 -28.24 -5.96 -9.27
CA CYS A 1098 -27.11 -5.58 -10.14
C CYS A 1098 -25.79 -6.27 -9.74
N GLY A 1099 -25.55 -6.44 -8.44
CA GLY A 1099 -24.33 -6.99 -7.86
C GLY A 1099 -24.11 -8.48 -8.13
N LYS A 1100 -25.09 -9.19 -8.67
CA LYS A 1100 -24.89 -10.55 -9.21
C LYS A 1100 -23.95 -10.54 -10.42
N CYS A 1101 -24.03 -9.51 -11.25
CA CYS A 1101 -23.27 -9.43 -12.49
C CYS A 1101 -22.10 -8.45 -12.40
N HIS A 1102 -22.29 -7.32 -11.72
CA HIS A 1102 -21.32 -6.23 -11.67
C HIS A 1102 -20.55 -6.18 -10.36
N LEU A 1103 -19.29 -5.78 -10.44
CA LEU A 1103 -18.47 -5.43 -9.29
C LEU A 1103 -18.64 -3.93 -9.03
N LEU A 1104 -18.90 -3.56 -7.77
CA LEU A 1104 -18.97 -2.16 -7.36
C LEU A 1104 -18.38 -2.01 -5.96
N PHE A 1105 -17.19 -1.43 -5.91
CA PHE A 1105 -16.35 -1.33 -4.72
C PHE A 1105 -15.92 -2.69 -4.14
N GLY A 1106 -15.60 -3.65 -5.01
CA GLY A 1106 -15.21 -5.01 -4.64
C GLY A 1106 -16.39 -5.95 -4.36
N ASP A 1107 -17.55 -5.40 -3.99
CA ASP A 1107 -18.79 -6.17 -3.80
C ASP A 1107 -19.43 -6.50 -5.17
N GLY A 1108 -19.51 -7.79 -5.50
CA GLY A 1108 -20.34 -8.33 -6.58
C GLY A 1108 -19.64 -9.24 -7.59
N GLY A 1109 -20.35 -9.58 -8.65
CA GLY A 1109 -19.88 -10.49 -9.71
C GLY A 1109 -18.93 -9.84 -10.73
N ARG A 1110 -18.27 -10.67 -11.54
CA ARG A 1110 -17.37 -10.25 -12.64
C ARG A 1110 -17.90 -10.71 -14.01
N ILE A 1111 -19.19 -10.52 -14.22
CA ILE A 1111 -19.93 -10.92 -15.43
C ILE A 1111 -20.16 -9.70 -16.33
N GLY A 1112 -20.66 -8.60 -15.75
CA GLY A 1112 -20.73 -7.29 -16.38
C GLY A 1112 -19.50 -6.44 -16.07
N PRO A 1113 -19.37 -5.25 -16.70
CA PRO A 1113 -18.27 -4.32 -16.43
C PRO A 1113 -18.17 -3.96 -14.95
N ASP A 1114 -16.94 -3.88 -14.44
CA ASP A 1114 -16.66 -3.26 -13.15
C ASP A 1114 -17.20 -1.81 -13.18
N LEU A 1115 -18.16 -1.57 -12.30
CA LEU A 1115 -18.82 -0.29 -12.17
C LEU A 1115 -17.98 0.66 -11.31
N THR A 1116 -17.06 0.16 -10.48
CA THR A 1116 -16.22 0.94 -9.56
C THR A 1116 -15.50 2.07 -10.29
N SER A 1117 -14.83 1.71 -11.39
CA SER A 1117 -14.06 2.60 -12.28
C SER A 1117 -14.90 3.32 -13.35
N TYR A 1118 -16.22 3.09 -13.41
CA TYR A 1118 -17.09 3.61 -14.47
C TYR A 1118 -17.68 5.00 -14.15
N GLN A 1119 -18.06 5.76 -15.19
CA GLN A 1119 -18.55 7.14 -15.09
C GLN A 1119 -20.01 7.23 -14.59
N ARG A 1120 -20.27 6.74 -13.38
CA ARG A 1120 -21.61 6.60 -12.78
C ARG A 1120 -22.28 7.94 -12.43
N LYS A 1121 -21.53 9.04 -12.42
CA LYS A 1121 -22.08 10.41 -12.24
C LYS A 1121 -22.91 10.88 -13.43
N ASP A 1122 -22.77 10.29 -14.62
CA ASP A 1122 -23.68 10.53 -15.74
C ASP A 1122 -24.99 9.75 -15.52
N GLN A 1123 -25.93 10.40 -14.82
CA GLN A 1123 -27.22 9.82 -14.48
C GLN A 1123 -28.05 9.48 -15.72
N SER A 1124 -27.95 10.28 -16.79
CA SER A 1124 -28.70 10.07 -18.02
C SER A 1124 -28.23 8.82 -18.76
N ARG A 1125 -26.91 8.63 -18.91
CA ARG A 1125 -26.35 7.41 -19.51
C ARG A 1125 -26.56 6.17 -18.64
N LEU A 1126 -26.41 6.32 -17.32
CA LEU A 1126 -26.68 5.23 -16.37
C LEU A 1126 -28.13 4.76 -16.44
N LEU A 1127 -29.09 5.69 -16.51
CA LEU A 1127 -30.51 5.36 -16.62
C LEU A 1127 -30.86 4.72 -17.97
N VAL A 1128 -30.31 5.21 -19.08
CA VAL A 1128 -30.43 4.55 -20.40
C VAL A 1128 -29.96 3.10 -20.32
N ASN A 1129 -28.80 2.85 -19.72
CA ASN A 1129 -28.24 1.50 -19.60
C ASN A 1129 -28.99 0.59 -18.62
N ILE A 1130 -29.83 1.13 -17.71
CA ILE A 1130 -30.63 0.34 -16.76
C ILE A 1130 -32.03 0.05 -17.30
N VAL A 1131 -32.67 1.02 -17.96
CA VAL A 1131 -34.03 0.86 -18.51
C VAL A 1131 -34.00 0.19 -19.89
N ASN A 1132 -32.98 0.50 -20.70
CA ASN A 1132 -32.75 -0.10 -22.00
C ASN A 1132 -31.27 -0.52 -22.15
N PRO A 1133 -30.81 -1.57 -21.44
CA PRO A 1133 -29.44 -2.08 -21.54
C PRO A 1133 -29.03 -2.53 -22.95
N SER A 1134 -30.00 -2.71 -23.85
CA SER A 1134 -29.77 -3.07 -25.26
C SER A 1134 -29.55 -1.85 -26.18
N ALA A 1135 -29.64 -0.62 -25.66
CA ALA A 1135 -29.42 0.60 -26.43
C ALA A 1135 -27.94 0.86 -26.75
N GLU A 1136 -27.03 0.47 -25.84
CA GLU A 1136 -25.58 0.62 -25.98
C GLU A 1136 -24.88 -0.56 -25.26
N ILE A 1137 -24.38 -1.54 -26.01
CA ILE A 1137 -23.57 -2.64 -25.47
C ILE A 1137 -22.09 -2.27 -25.63
N ARG A 1138 -21.31 -2.37 -24.56
CA ARG A 1138 -19.89 -1.99 -24.55
C ARG A 1138 -19.02 -3.10 -25.16
N GLU A 1139 -18.06 -2.70 -25.98
CA GLU A 1139 -16.98 -3.55 -26.49
C GLU A 1139 -16.31 -4.34 -25.34
N GLY A 1140 -16.15 -5.66 -25.54
CA GLY A 1140 -15.67 -6.60 -24.51
C GLY A 1140 -16.73 -7.15 -23.54
N PHE A 1141 -17.96 -6.61 -23.56
CA PHE A 1141 -19.12 -7.14 -22.81
C PHE A 1141 -20.28 -7.54 -23.73
N GLU A 1142 -19.96 -7.77 -25.01
CA GLU A 1142 -20.87 -8.36 -25.98
C GLU A 1142 -21.13 -9.82 -25.60
N SER A 1143 -22.41 -10.19 -25.50
CA SER A 1143 -22.80 -11.58 -25.44
C SER A 1143 -22.86 -12.16 -26.85
N TYR A 1144 -22.31 -13.36 -27.00
CA TYR A 1144 -22.33 -14.09 -28.25
C TYR A 1144 -23.33 -15.23 -28.13
N MET A 1145 -24.25 -15.32 -29.09
CA MET A 1145 -25.01 -16.55 -29.31
C MET A 1145 -24.20 -17.40 -30.27
N VAL A 1146 -24.05 -18.68 -29.94
CA VAL A 1146 -23.34 -19.68 -30.72
C VAL A 1146 -24.30 -20.83 -30.97
N LEU A 1147 -24.71 -20.97 -32.23
CA LEU A 1147 -25.36 -22.17 -32.76
C LEU A 1147 -24.25 -23.13 -33.18
N THR A 1148 -24.33 -24.36 -32.67
CA THR A 1148 -23.38 -25.44 -32.98
C THR A 1148 -24.01 -26.46 -33.92
N GLU A 1149 -23.18 -27.15 -34.72
CA GLU A 1149 -23.64 -28.19 -35.66
C GLU A 1149 -24.40 -29.34 -34.96
N ASP A 1150 -24.14 -29.57 -33.65
CA ASP A 1150 -24.85 -30.54 -32.82
C ASP A 1150 -26.13 -29.96 -32.14
N GLY A 1151 -26.66 -28.87 -32.71
CA GLY A 1151 -27.96 -28.30 -32.38
C GLY A 1151 -28.03 -27.59 -31.02
N ARG A 1152 -26.89 -27.27 -30.40
CA ARG A 1152 -26.88 -26.44 -29.18
C ARG A 1152 -26.92 -24.97 -29.55
N VAL A 1153 -27.82 -24.23 -28.91
CA VAL A 1153 -27.82 -22.77 -28.81
C VAL A 1153 -27.18 -22.40 -27.46
N LEU A 1154 -25.98 -21.85 -27.52
CA LEU A 1154 -25.20 -21.42 -26.36
C LEU A 1154 -25.14 -19.90 -26.32
N SER A 1155 -25.07 -19.31 -25.13
CA SER A 1155 -24.99 -17.86 -24.95
C SER A 1155 -24.13 -17.49 -23.74
N GLY A 1156 -23.25 -16.51 -23.92
CA GLY A 1156 -22.35 -16.05 -22.87
C GLY A 1156 -21.38 -14.97 -23.35
N PHE A 1157 -20.53 -14.52 -22.44
CA PHE A 1157 -19.43 -13.59 -22.74
C PHE A 1157 -18.26 -14.36 -23.30
N LEU A 1158 -17.57 -13.79 -24.29
CA LEU A 1158 -16.33 -14.35 -24.82
C LEU A 1158 -15.21 -14.16 -23.78
N PHE A 1159 -14.99 -15.18 -22.94
CA PHE A 1159 -14.08 -15.13 -21.80
C PHE A 1159 -12.63 -15.40 -22.19
N ASP A 1160 -12.42 -16.32 -23.14
CA ASP A 1160 -11.13 -16.65 -23.73
C ASP A 1160 -11.35 -17.11 -25.18
N GLN A 1161 -10.33 -16.99 -26.03
CA GLN A 1161 -10.37 -17.51 -27.40
C GLN A 1161 -8.96 -17.69 -27.98
N ASP A 1162 -8.79 -18.73 -28.79
CA ASP A 1162 -7.63 -18.91 -29.67
C ASP A 1162 -8.07 -19.17 -31.12
N GLU A 1163 -7.18 -19.66 -31.97
CA GLU A 1163 -7.47 -19.96 -33.38
C GLU A 1163 -8.44 -21.13 -33.60
N ASN A 1164 -8.65 -22.01 -32.61
CA ASN A 1164 -9.46 -23.24 -32.76
C ASN A 1164 -10.58 -23.38 -31.72
N VAL A 1165 -10.53 -22.71 -30.56
CA VAL A 1165 -11.62 -22.69 -29.57
C VAL A 1165 -12.07 -21.29 -29.19
N ILE A 1166 -13.31 -21.20 -28.72
CA ILE A 1166 -13.82 -20.09 -27.90
C ILE A 1166 -14.25 -20.64 -26.55
N VAL A 1167 -14.10 -19.83 -25.50
CA VAL A 1167 -14.65 -20.11 -24.17
C VAL A 1167 -15.73 -19.08 -23.89
N LEU A 1168 -16.99 -19.53 -23.82
CA LEU A 1168 -18.08 -18.69 -23.35
C LEU A 1168 -18.22 -18.83 -21.83
N ARG A 1169 -18.33 -17.70 -21.12
CA ARG A 1169 -18.78 -17.68 -19.73
C ARG A 1169 -20.27 -17.39 -19.68
N GLY A 1170 -21.04 -18.32 -19.11
CA GLY A 1170 -22.46 -18.17 -18.86
C GLY A 1170 -22.76 -17.17 -17.74
N VAL A 1171 -24.04 -16.77 -17.63
CA VAL A 1171 -24.53 -15.92 -16.53
C VAL A 1171 -24.59 -16.65 -15.18
N ASP A 1172 -24.46 -17.97 -15.20
CA ASP A 1172 -24.24 -18.87 -14.05
C ASP A 1172 -22.76 -18.91 -13.60
N GLY A 1173 -21.88 -18.17 -14.27
CA GLY A 1173 -20.44 -18.12 -13.98
C GLY A 1173 -19.65 -19.32 -14.52
N GLN A 1174 -20.30 -20.31 -15.14
CA GLN A 1174 -19.64 -21.50 -15.68
C GLN A 1174 -18.99 -21.20 -17.04
N ASN A 1175 -17.88 -21.88 -17.32
CA ASN A 1175 -17.19 -21.79 -18.61
C ASN A 1175 -17.59 -22.97 -19.51
N VAL A 1176 -18.03 -22.68 -20.73
CA VAL A 1176 -18.27 -23.67 -21.79
C VAL A 1176 -17.24 -23.45 -22.90
N THR A 1177 -16.39 -24.45 -23.12
CA THR A 1177 -15.42 -24.44 -24.23
C THR A 1177 -16.06 -25.02 -25.48
N ILE A 1178 -15.98 -24.31 -26.61
CA ILE A 1178 -16.61 -24.68 -27.89
C ILE A 1178 -15.51 -24.69 -28.97
N PRO A 1179 -15.27 -25.83 -29.66
CA PRO A 1179 -14.44 -25.86 -30.85
C PRO A 1179 -15.06 -25.01 -31.96
N ARG A 1180 -14.26 -24.11 -32.57
CA ARG A 1180 -14.70 -23.22 -33.65
C ARG A 1180 -15.21 -23.99 -34.87
N GLU A 1181 -14.65 -25.16 -35.13
CA GLU A 1181 -15.08 -26.05 -36.20
C GLU A 1181 -16.51 -26.59 -36.02
N THR A 1182 -17.02 -26.66 -34.78
CA THR A 1182 -18.40 -27.09 -34.49
C THR A 1182 -19.41 -25.94 -34.47
N ILE A 1183 -19.00 -24.72 -34.83
CA ILE A 1183 -19.86 -23.52 -34.84
C ILE A 1183 -20.51 -23.37 -36.22
N GLU A 1184 -21.83 -23.51 -36.28
CA GLU A 1184 -22.62 -23.22 -37.48
C GLU A 1184 -22.82 -21.70 -37.63
N GLU A 1185 -23.18 -21.02 -36.54
CA GLU A 1185 -23.34 -19.56 -36.51
C GLU A 1185 -22.87 -18.99 -35.16
N MET A 1186 -22.06 -17.94 -35.20
CA MET A 1186 -21.71 -17.13 -34.02
C MET A 1186 -22.07 -15.67 -34.30
N ALA A 1187 -23.01 -15.15 -33.52
CA ALA A 1187 -23.56 -13.81 -33.72
C ALA A 1187 -23.53 -12.99 -32.40
N PRO A 1188 -22.89 -11.80 -32.38
CA PRO A 1188 -23.02 -10.89 -31.25
C PRO A 1188 -24.48 -10.48 -31.11
N GLN A 1189 -24.99 -10.52 -29.87
CA GLN A 1189 -26.40 -10.27 -29.61
C GLN A 1189 -26.71 -8.78 -29.63
N LYS A 1190 -27.83 -8.43 -30.29
CA LYS A 1190 -28.37 -7.07 -30.31
C LYS A 1190 -29.14 -6.71 -29.03
N LYS A 1191 -29.32 -7.68 -28.13
CA LYS A 1191 -29.86 -7.48 -26.79
C LYS A 1191 -28.80 -7.83 -25.75
N SER A 1192 -28.72 -7.01 -24.71
CA SER A 1192 -27.80 -7.24 -23.59
C SER A 1192 -28.25 -8.43 -22.73
N LEU A 1193 -27.30 -9.08 -22.06
CA LEU A 1193 -27.58 -10.05 -20.98
C LEU A 1193 -27.99 -9.38 -19.66
N MET A 1194 -27.87 -8.06 -19.55
CA MET A 1194 -28.45 -7.30 -18.44
C MET A 1194 -29.97 -7.24 -18.62
N PRO A 1195 -30.79 -7.69 -17.64
CA PRO A 1195 -32.24 -7.76 -17.80
C PRO A 1195 -32.91 -6.41 -18.07
N GLU A 1196 -33.97 -6.42 -18.86
CA GLU A 1196 -34.86 -5.27 -19.05
C GLU A 1196 -35.81 -5.12 -17.85
N GLY A 1197 -36.22 -3.89 -17.51
CA GLY A 1197 -37.23 -3.63 -16.48
C GLY A 1197 -36.76 -3.79 -15.03
N LEU A 1198 -35.45 -3.67 -14.77
CA LEU A 1198 -34.84 -3.77 -13.42
C LEU A 1198 -35.41 -2.79 -12.37
N LEU A 1199 -36.15 -1.75 -12.80
CA LEU A 1199 -36.81 -0.79 -11.92
C LEU A 1199 -38.29 -1.12 -11.64
N LYS A 1200 -38.91 -2.06 -12.36
CA LYS A 1200 -40.35 -2.32 -12.36
C LYS A 1200 -40.90 -2.75 -10.99
N ASP A 1201 -40.12 -3.52 -10.23
CA ASP A 1201 -40.49 -4.01 -8.90
C ASP A 1201 -40.03 -3.08 -7.77
N LEU A 1202 -39.47 -1.90 -8.11
CA LEU A 1202 -39.01 -0.89 -7.16
C LEU A 1202 -40.01 0.26 -7.08
N ASN A 1203 -40.37 0.66 -5.86
CA ASN A 1203 -41.12 1.91 -5.67
C ASN A 1203 -40.22 3.14 -5.88
N GLU A 1204 -40.85 4.31 -6.00
CA GLU A 1204 -40.17 5.60 -6.24
C GLU A 1204 -38.97 5.87 -5.31
N GLN A 1205 -39.08 5.57 -4.01
CA GLN A 1205 -37.97 5.76 -3.08
C GLN A 1205 -36.87 4.72 -3.28
N GLN A 1206 -37.22 3.46 -3.58
CA GLN A 1206 -36.24 2.42 -3.87
C GLN A 1206 -35.43 2.71 -5.14
N ILE A 1207 -36.02 3.33 -6.16
CA ILE A 1207 -35.29 3.79 -7.35
C ILE A 1207 -34.28 4.88 -6.97
N ARG A 1208 -34.69 5.87 -6.17
CA ARG A 1208 -33.78 6.90 -5.63
C ARG A 1208 -32.65 6.29 -4.82
N ASP A 1209 -32.96 5.37 -3.91
CA ASP A 1209 -32.00 4.68 -3.04
C ASP A 1209 -30.97 3.89 -3.87
N LEU A 1210 -31.42 3.09 -4.85
CA LEU A 1210 -30.56 2.35 -5.77
C LEU A 1210 -29.62 3.28 -6.55
N PHE A 1211 -30.14 4.38 -7.12
CA PHE A 1211 -29.30 5.36 -7.82
C PHE A 1211 -28.35 6.10 -6.87
N ALA A 1212 -28.75 6.40 -5.64
CA ALA A 1212 -27.84 7.00 -4.65
C ALA A 1212 -26.64 6.09 -4.35
N PHE A 1213 -26.81 4.76 -4.35
CA PHE A 1213 -25.69 3.82 -4.24
C PHE A 1213 -24.90 3.66 -5.53
N LEU A 1214 -25.57 3.48 -6.68
CA LEU A 1214 -24.89 3.38 -7.97
C LEU A 1214 -24.06 4.63 -8.29
N GLN A 1215 -24.51 5.81 -7.86
CA GLN A 1215 -23.79 7.08 -8.03
C GLN A 1215 -22.93 7.48 -6.82
N ALA A 1216 -22.92 6.67 -5.75
CA ALA A 1216 -21.96 6.83 -4.66
C ALA A 1216 -20.56 6.78 -5.24
N SER A 1217 -19.64 7.56 -4.70
CA SER A 1217 -18.27 7.58 -5.19
C SER A 1217 -17.40 6.48 -4.58
N GLN A 1218 -17.74 6.01 -3.36
CA GLN A 1218 -16.95 5.09 -2.51
C GLN A 1218 -17.80 3.93 -1.96
N PRO A 1219 -17.19 2.81 -1.51
CA PRO A 1219 -17.91 1.78 -0.78
C PRO A 1219 -18.63 2.37 0.42
N LEU A 1220 -19.82 1.85 0.68
CA LEU A 1220 -20.44 2.02 1.99
C LEU A 1220 -19.83 0.98 2.92
N ASN A 1221 -19.12 1.49 3.92
CA ASN A 1221 -18.74 0.75 5.10
C ASN A 1221 -20.03 0.29 5.82
N ASN A 1222 -20.11 -1.00 6.13
CA ASN A 1222 -21.20 -1.59 6.91
C ASN A 1222 -21.14 -1.12 8.37
#